data_AF-A0A443S898-F1
#
_entry.id   AF-A0A443S898-F1
#
_cell.length_a   1.000
_cell.length_b   1.000
_cell.length_c   1.000
_cell.angle_alpha   90.00
_cell.angle_beta   90.00
_cell.angle_gamma   90.00
#
_symmetry.space_group_name_H-M   'P 1'
#
loop_
_entity.id
_entity.type
_entity.pdbx_description
1 polymer ?
#
loop_
_entity_poly.entity_id
_entity_poly.type
_entity_poly.pdbx_seq_one_letter_code
_entity_poly.pdbx_strand_id
1 'polypeptide(L)'
;MEAIPECDENKDTINVCKDNLTSKSCIQHDLEKLQESHDVLMHQLEEKSSLLEKLHVQFDRSLETKEELEQKLSEKDNELVAVEEIIKQKDARIKQLEENEVKMNKVKALAVKLKKELAEANEELRIERSIEKDSKEVLRQLQKEKEKIAQQYSQSVKNFQNLQSEYDLLHDQFDDAKKQLKTKEADLSSSIKTATSLKEELEESKNEIERLKAEIGQLRLQYDDECSFRRDLESKLIIFDSELDEQRKRATNSAGLEQSVINLKKQLDLKTTEVVELGEQVETLTVKLSECDELKQTLENLIREKEDLAVIKDSLQESVTDITSKMEKLNSSYEQEKIQNIEFIEQNTSLRLKLQSTEEQSQRKVKNLEQNIKELKTQIELSEEELKRKEDDFNAYKLRVCKVLSEKKENPFEMRVKVLEEECDTLKSELQTSDSELKNERDSRSKMEDEVKKLRTENKSLSEELTKLVVIAHENESLKSLSRDLQCKLVSEKKDFTSKLKEIEEKRVKEVEDLKERINSLQSEIELSKASSKQSSNSDSPTMVCNNGQNSADNTDLESVETTSLPETHQSKARSTRLSNSSYDHTVNPLEEILFPKKTDDVIERELQQLNELKSTLEETETNNILLSEQNKVLKEEIRRLERNLQRVEIAENLEYLKNVLMKFLSLEGCNSERLQLVPVLKTILKLNMDEEQLLLHLNGFMQTQSKESANWSKLLWNGFN
;
A
#
# COMPACT_ATOMS: atom_id res chain seq x y z
N MET A 1 -28.95 -12.57 -143.90
CA MET A 1 -27.55 -12.63 -143.44
C MET A 1 -27.14 -14.08 -143.20
N GLU A 2 -26.49 -14.83 -144.11
CA GLU A 2 -26.33 -14.81 -145.59
C GLU A 2 -25.56 -16.12 -145.96
N ALA A 3 -25.54 -16.68 -147.18
CA ALA A 3 -26.04 -16.27 -148.50
C ALA A 3 -26.42 -17.51 -149.37
N ILE A 4 -26.24 -17.44 -150.69
CA ILE A 4 -26.40 -18.44 -151.78
C ILE A 4 -25.29 -18.17 -152.83
N PRO A 5 -24.81 -19.14 -153.65
CA PRO A 5 -25.58 -19.91 -154.67
C PRO A 5 -25.09 -21.41 -154.77
N GLU A 6 -25.10 -22.22 -155.86
CA GLU A 6 -25.37 -22.08 -157.31
C GLU A 6 -25.67 -23.46 -157.99
N CYS A 7 -26.23 -23.47 -159.22
CA CYS A 7 -26.01 -24.32 -160.44
C CYS A 7 -25.54 -25.82 -160.40
N ASP A 8 -25.70 -26.68 -161.43
CA ASP A 8 -26.29 -26.65 -162.80
C ASP A 8 -26.56 -28.12 -163.30
N GLU A 9 -27.68 -28.46 -163.97
CA GLU A 9 -28.01 -28.51 -165.43
C GLU A 9 -27.57 -29.74 -166.31
N ASN A 10 -28.49 -30.20 -167.18
CA ASN A 10 -28.32 -30.86 -168.51
C ASN A 10 -27.74 -32.31 -168.67
N LYS A 11 -27.86 -33.01 -169.82
CA LYS A 11 -29.03 -33.32 -170.71
C LYS A 11 -28.68 -34.28 -171.90
N ASP A 12 -29.66 -35.09 -172.31
CA ASP A 12 -30.03 -35.55 -173.69
C ASP A 12 -29.08 -36.26 -174.71
N THR A 13 -29.73 -37.03 -175.61
CA THR A 13 -29.32 -37.63 -176.92
C THR A 13 -28.30 -38.80 -176.96
N ILE A 14 -28.44 -39.92 -177.71
CA ILE A 14 -29.26 -40.42 -178.86
C ILE A 14 -28.58 -40.35 -180.27
N ASN A 15 -28.82 -41.40 -181.09
CA ASN A 15 -28.59 -41.59 -182.55
C ASN A 15 -27.20 -42.07 -183.06
N VAL A 16 -27.07 -42.81 -184.21
CA VAL A 16 -27.91 -43.86 -184.88
C VAL A 16 -27.16 -44.46 -186.11
N CYS A 17 -27.74 -45.47 -186.77
CA CYS A 17 -27.34 -46.10 -188.05
C CYS A 17 -26.16 -47.10 -188.01
N LYS A 18 -26.07 -48.11 -188.89
CA LYS A 18 -26.79 -48.31 -190.18
C LYS A 18 -27.01 -49.78 -190.57
N ASP A 19 -28.09 -49.99 -191.31
CA ASP A 19 -28.48 -51.05 -192.27
C ASP A 19 -27.33 -51.99 -192.79
N ASN A 20 -27.52 -53.26 -193.18
CA ASN A 20 -28.75 -53.89 -193.71
C ASN A 20 -28.64 -55.45 -193.83
N LEU A 21 -29.79 -56.14 -193.93
CA LEU A 21 -30.03 -57.47 -194.54
C LEU A 21 -29.41 -58.78 -193.95
N THR A 22 -30.25 -59.84 -193.96
CA THR A 22 -29.93 -61.30 -193.90
C THR A 22 -29.36 -61.94 -192.63
N SER A 23 -30.20 -62.20 -191.62
CA SER A 23 -30.39 -63.56 -191.04
C SER A 23 -31.52 -63.57 -189.98
N LYS A 24 -32.14 -64.73 -189.73
CA LYS A 24 -33.43 -64.84 -189.02
C LYS A 24 -33.29 -65.23 -187.53
N SER A 25 -32.31 -64.66 -186.83
CA SER A 25 -31.77 -65.22 -185.57
C SER A 25 -31.65 -64.23 -184.38
N CYS A 26 -32.16 -63.00 -184.49
CA CYS A 26 -31.81 -61.91 -183.55
C CYS A 26 -33.03 -61.06 -183.14
N ILE A 27 -33.99 -61.68 -182.44
CA ILE A 27 -35.12 -60.98 -181.77
C ILE A 27 -35.37 -61.55 -180.36
N GLN A 28 -35.13 -62.85 -180.15
CA GLN A 28 -35.29 -63.50 -178.84
C GLN A 28 -34.36 -62.91 -177.75
N HIS A 29 -33.12 -62.58 -178.10
CA HIS A 29 -32.05 -62.28 -177.14
C HIS A 29 -32.18 -60.91 -176.46
N ASP A 30 -32.68 -59.89 -177.19
CA ASP A 30 -32.69 -58.51 -176.68
C ASP A 30 -33.85 -58.27 -175.70
N LEU A 31 -34.92 -59.07 -175.78
CA LEU A 31 -36.00 -59.06 -174.79
C LEU A 31 -35.52 -59.58 -173.43
N GLU A 32 -34.75 -60.67 -173.46
CA GLU A 32 -34.20 -61.37 -172.29
C GLU A 32 -33.23 -60.46 -171.51
N LYS A 33 -32.31 -59.78 -172.21
CA LYS A 33 -31.40 -58.76 -171.64
C LYS A 33 -32.13 -57.56 -171.03
N LEU A 34 -33.23 -57.11 -171.65
CA LEU A 34 -34.00 -55.98 -171.10
C LEU A 34 -34.70 -56.38 -169.80
N GLN A 35 -35.13 -57.64 -169.70
CA GLN A 35 -35.76 -58.18 -168.50
C GLN A 35 -34.74 -58.43 -167.38
N GLU A 36 -33.56 -59.01 -167.68
CA GLU A 36 -32.42 -59.06 -166.73
C GLU A 36 -32.07 -57.66 -166.20
N SER A 37 -32.01 -56.65 -167.08
CA SER A 37 -31.73 -55.26 -166.68
C SER A 37 -32.85 -54.64 -165.83
N HIS A 38 -34.10 -55.07 -165.99
CA HIS A 38 -35.21 -54.61 -165.16
C HIS A 38 -35.14 -55.23 -163.77
N ASP A 39 -34.94 -56.55 -163.69
CA ASP A 39 -34.88 -57.30 -162.43
C ASP A 39 -33.68 -56.86 -161.57
N VAL A 40 -32.51 -56.56 -162.19
CA VAL A 40 -31.36 -55.98 -161.50
C VAL A 40 -31.66 -54.57 -160.96
N LEU A 41 -32.37 -53.72 -161.72
CA LEU A 41 -32.74 -52.38 -161.25
C LEU A 41 -33.79 -52.43 -160.13
N MET A 42 -34.75 -53.37 -160.20
CA MET A 42 -35.71 -53.62 -159.13
C MET A 42 -35.01 -54.10 -157.85
N HIS A 43 -34.10 -55.07 -157.95
CA HIS A 43 -33.34 -55.55 -156.79
C HIS A 43 -32.44 -54.46 -156.19
N GLN A 44 -31.86 -53.57 -157.00
CA GLN A 44 -31.12 -52.39 -156.51
C GLN A 44 -32.04 -51.35 -155.86
N LEU A 45 -33.28 -51.21 -156.32
CA LEU A 45 -34.28 -50.31 -155.73
C LEU A 45 -34.76 -50.84 -154.38
N GLU A 46 -35.04 -52.14 -154.29
CA GLU A 46 -35.43 -52.82 -153.04
C GLU A 46 -34.29 -52.87 -152.02
N GLU A 47 -33.05 -53.11 -152.45
CA GLU A 47 -31.86 -53.03 -151.58
C GLU A 47 -31.68 -51.60 -151.03
N LYS A 48 -31.77 -50.58 -151.88
CA LYS A 48 -31.73 -49.17 -151.44
C LYS A 48 -32.89 -48.81 -150.52
N SER A 49 -34.10 -49.28 -150.80
CA SER A 49 -35.27 -49.06 -149.93
C SER A 49 -35.04 -49.70 -148.56
N SER A 50 -34.59 -50.95 -148.52
CA SER A 50 -34.25 -51.66 -147.29
C SER A 50 -33.13 -50.96 -146.50
N LEU A 51 -32.15 -50.37 -147.18
CA LEU A 51 -31.05 -49.64 -146.55
C LEU A 51 -31.50 -48.27 -146.01
N LEU A 52 -32.39 -47.58 -146.73
CA LEU A 52 -32.98 -46.30 -146.34
C LEU A 52 -33.98 -46.45 -145.18
N GLU A 53 -34.70 -47.56 -145.12
CA GLU A 53 -35.57 -47.94 -143.99
C GLU A 53 -34.75 -48.35 -142.75
N LYS A 54 -33.67 -49.12 -142.92
CA LYS A 54 -32.69 -49.37 -141.83
C LYS A 54 -32.08 -48.07 -141.30
N LEU A 55 -31.83 -47.09 -142.17
CA LEU A 55 -31.30 -45.79 -141.78
C LEU A 55 -32.34 -44.96 -140.99
N HIS A 56 -33.62 -44.99 -141.38
CA HIS A 56 -34.70 -44.40 -140.57
C HIS A 56 -34.79 -45.06 -139.20
N VAL A 57 -34.85 -46.40 -139.13
CA VAL A 57 -34.91 -47.12 -137.84
C VAL A 57 -33.68 -46.85 -136.96
N GLN A 58 -32.50 -46.55 -137.53
CA GLN A 58 -31.36 -46.05 -136.76
C GLN A 58 -31.50 -44.58 -136.33
N PHE A 59 -32.03 -43.71 -137.19
CA PHE A 59 -32.26 -42.30 -136.89
C PHE A 59 -33.32 -42.12 -135.81
N ASP A 60 -34.46 -42.81 -135.93
CA ASP A 60 -35.56 -42.76 -134.97
C ASP A 60 -35.10 -43.23 -133.58
N ARG A 61 -34.36 -44.35 -133.50
CA ARG A 61 -33.71 -44.78 -132.24
C ARG A 61 -32.68 -43.80 -131.70
N SER A 62 -32.00 -43.05 -132.58
CA SER A 62 -31.08 -41.98 -132.17
C SER A 62 -31.83 -40.74 -131.67
N LEU A 63 -33.07 -40.53 -132.13
CA LEU A 63 -33.98 -39.51 -131.65
C LEU A 63 -34.58 -39.90 -130.29
N GLU A 64 -35.13 -41.11 -130.17
CA GLU A 64 -35.66 -41.68 -128.91
C GLU A 64 -34.61 -41.64 -127.80
N THR A 65 -33.38 -42.10 -128.09
CA THR A 65 -32.28 -42.07 -127.10
C THR A 65 -31.77 -40.66 -126.79
N LYS A 66 -31.91 -39.68 -127.71
CA LYS A 66 -31.64 -38.27 -127.43
C LYS A 66 -32.73 -37.67 -126.52
N GLU A 67 -34.01 -37.92 -126.80
CA GLU A 67 -35.14 -37.46 -125.99
C GLU A 67 -35.10 -38.06 -124.58
N GLU A 68 -34.77 -39.35 -124.43
CA GLU A 68 -34.49 -39.98 -123.14
C GLU A 68 -33.35 -39.29 -122.37
N LEU A 69 -32.29 -38.85 -123.07
CA LEU A 69 -31.14 -38.17 -122.44
C LEU A 69 -31.47 -36.72 -122.07
N GLU A 70 -32.25 -36.00 -122.88
CA GLU A 70 -32.72 -34.65 -122.58
C GLU A 70 -33.72 -34.65 -121.42
N GLN A 71 -34.60 -35.65 -121.33
CA GLN A 71 -35.45 -35.87 -120.15
C GLN A 71 -34.61 -36.13 -118.90
N LYS A 72 -33.65 -37.07 -118.96
CA LYS A 72 -32.77 -37.39 -117.80
C LYS A 72 -31.89 -36.20 -117.39
N LEU A 73 -31.48 -35.34 -118.34
CA LEU A 73 -30.78 -34.09 -118.03
C LEU A 73 -31.70 -33.14 -117.26
N SER A 74 -32.92 -32.91 -117.75
CA SER A 74 -33.93 -32.08 -117.08
C SER A 74 -34.28 -32.60 -115.68
N GLU A 75 -34.43 -33.91 -115.50
CA GLU A 75 -34.62 -34.54 -114.18
C GLU A 75 -33.43 -34.26 -113.25
N LYS A 76 -32.20 -34.30 -113.76
CA LYS A 76 -30.98 -34.01 -112.98
C LYS A 76 -30.80 -32.53 -112.66
N ASP A 77 -31.19 -31.62 -113.56
CA ASP A 77 -31.20 -30.18 -113.28
C ASP A 77 -32.23 -29.84 -112.18
N ASN A 78 -33.41 -30.47 -112.22
CA ASN A 78 -34.42 -30.33 -111.16
C ASN A 78 -33.94 -30.91 -109.81
N GLU A 79 -33.27 -32.07 -109.81
CA GLU A 79 -32.60 -32.60 -108.60
C GLU A 79 -31.52 -31.64 -108.08
N LEU A 80 -30.71 -31.05 -108.95
CA LEU A 80 -29.63 -30.14 -108.58
C LEU A 80 -30.17 -28.84 -107.96
N VAL A 81 -31.24 -28.26 -108.52
CA VAL A 81 -31.94 -27.12 -107.92
C VAL A 81 -32.51 -27.46 -106.55
N ALA A 82 -33.10 -28.66 -106.37
CA ALA A 82 -33.59 -29.11 -105.07
C ALA A 82 -32.45 -29.31 -104.05
N VAL A 83 -31.28 -29.80 -104.48
CA VAL A 83 -30.09 -29.91 -103.65
C VAL A 83 -29.53 -28.53 -103.27
N GLU A 84 -29.49 -27.56 -104.19
CA GLU A 84 -29.12 -26.18 -103.88
C GLU A 84 -30.08 -25.53 -102.86
N GLU A 85 -31.39 -25.74 -103.00
CA GLU A 85 -32.41 -25.26 -102.07
C GLU A 85 -32.16 -25.82 -100.66
N ILE A 86 -31.85 -27.12 -100.57
CA ILE A 86 -31.47 -27.78 -99.31
C ILE A 86 -30.17 -27.20 -98.75
N ILE A 87 -29.14 -26.97 -99.57
CA ILE A 87 -27.86 -26.37 -99.13
C ILE A 87 -28.11 -24.96 -98.56
N LYS A 88 -28.86 -24.11 -99.27
CA LYS A 88 -29.22 -22.74 -98.81
C LYS A 88 -29.94 -22.78 -97.46
N GLN A 89 -30.85 -23.74 -97.25
CA GLN A 89 -31.52 -23.95 -95.95
C GLN A 89 -30.57 -24.46 -94.86
N LYS A 90 -29.60 -25.34 -95.19
CA LYS A 90 -28.58 -25.82 -94.23
C LYS A 90 -27.64 -24.70 -93.82
N ASP A 91 -27.15 -23.88 -94.76
CA ASP A 91 -26.28 -22.72 -94.49
C ASP A 91 -26.98 -21.68 -93.61
N ALA A 92 -28.25 -21.37 -93.90
CA ALA A 92 -29.06 -20.51 -93.05
C ALA A 92 -29.21 -21.08 -91.62
N ARG A 93 -29.32 -22.42 -91.50
CA ARG A 93 -29.40 -23.09 -90.20
C ARG A 93 -28.06 -23.12 -89.45
N ILE A 94 -26.94 -23.26 -90.16
CA ILE A 94 -25.59 -23.18 -89.59
C ILE A 94 -25.36 -21.79 -89.00
N LYS A 95 -25.64 -20.72 -89.76
CA LYS A 95 -25.52 -19.32 -89.27
C LYS A 95 -26.38 -19.04 -88.04
N GLN A 96 -27.59 -19.58 -87.97
CA GLN A 96 -28.43 -19.51 -86.75
C GLN A 96 -27.80 -20.24 -85.56
N LEU A 97 -27.13 -21.38 -85.78
CA LEU A 97 -26.46 -22.12 -84.71
C LEU A 97 -25.20 -21.41 -84.24
N GLU A 98 -24.39 -20.85 -85.14
CA GLU A 98 -23.23 -20.00 -84.82
C GLU A 98 -23.63 -18.77 -84.00
N GLU A 99 -24.68 -18.05 -84.44
CA GLU A 99 -25.25 -16.94 -83.66
C GLU A 99 -25.71 -17.37 -82.26
N ASN A 100 -26.36 -18.52 -82.16
CA ASN A 100 -26.86 -19.04 -80.90
C ASN A 100 -25.73 -19.55 -80.00
N GLU A 101 -24.64 -20.06 -80.56
CA GLU A 101 -23.42 -20.37 -79.81
C GLU A 101 -22.75 -19.09 -79.29
N VAL A 102 -22.63 -18.04 -80.10
CA VAL A 102 -22.12 -16.73 -79.64
C VAL A 102 -22.99 -16.15 -78.52
N LYS A 103 -24.33 -16.24 -78.63
CA LYS A 103 -25.27 -15.82 -77.57
C LYS A 103 -25.10 -16.68 -76.31
N MET A 104 -25.03 -18.01 -76.46
CA MET A 104 -24.80 -18.96 -75.37
C MET A 104 -23.47 -18.72 -74.65
N ASN A 105 -22.39 -18.44 -75.39
CA ASN A 105 -21.08 -18.19 -74.81
C ASN A 105 -21.01 -16.81 -74.12
N LYS A 106 -21.75 -15.79 -74.61
CA LYS A 106 -21.98 -14.54 -73.85
C LYS A 106 -22.78 -14.77 -72.55
N VAL A 107 -23.82 -15.61 -72.58
CA VAL A 107 -24.60 -15.97 -71.37
C VAL A 107 -23.74 -16.75 -70.37
N LYS A 108 -22.92 -17.72 -70.81
CA LYS A 108 -21.95 -18.42 -69.97
C LYS A 108 -20.94 -17.44 -69.34
N ALA A 109 -20.40 -16.49 -70.11
CA ALA A 109 -19.48 -15.49 -69.58
C ALA A 109 -20.13 -14.57 -68.53
N LEU A 110 -21.39 -14.16 -68.73
CA LEU A 110 -22.17 -13.42 -67.72
C LEU A 110 -22.44 -14.27 -66.48
N ALA A 111 -22.82 -15.55 -66.63
CA ALA A 111 -23.03 -16.45 -65.50
C ALA A 111 -21.75 -16.71 -64.69
N VAL A 112 -20.58 -16.77 -65.35
CA VAL A 112 -19.27 -16.86 -64.68
C VAL A 112 -18.93 -15.57 -63.94
N LYS A 113 -19.19 -14.39 -64.54
CA LYS A 113 -19.03 -13.09 -63.86
C LYS A 113 -19.92 -12.98 -62.62
N LEU A 114 -21.23 -13.18 -62.77
CA LEU A 114 -22.18 -13.14 -61.66
C LEU A 114 -21.85 -14.16 -60.57
N LYS A 115 -21.34 -15.36 -60.92
CA LYS A 115 -20.87 -16.35 -59.95
C LYS A 115 -19.59 -15.91 -59.22
N LYS A 116 -18.70 -15.16 -59.89
CA LYS A 116 -17.50 -14.58 -59.27
C LYS A 116 -17.88 -13.43 -58.34
N GLU A 117 -18.67 -12.47 -58.83
CA GLU A 117 -19.18 -11.33 -58.07
C GLU A 117 -19.96 -11.80 -56.82
N LEU A 118 -20.78 -12.85 -56.94
CA LEU A 118 -21.48 -13.46 -55.81
C LEU A 118 -20.54 -14.22 -54.85
N ALA A 119 -19.40 -14.74 -55.31
CA ALA A 119 -18.39 -15.33 -54.41
C ALA A 119 -17.61 -14.24 -53.66
N GLU A 120 -17.22 -13.16 -54.35
CA GLU A 120 -16.54 -12.01 -53.78
C GLU A 120 -17.41 -11.34 -52.71
N ALA A 121 -18.67 -11.03 -53.01
CA ALA A 121 -19.62 -10.46 -52.05
C ALA A 121 -19.92 -11.38 -50.84
N ASN A 122 -19.86 -12.72 -51.00
CA ASN A 122 -20.03 -13.63 -49.86
C ASN A 122 -18.81 -13.64 -48.92
N GLU A 123 -17.59 -13.47 -49.44
CA GLU A 123 -16.39 -13.41 -48.60
C GLU A 123 -16.23 -12.03 -47.94
N GLU A 124 -16.62 -10.94 -48.61
CA GLU A 124 -16.75 -9.60 -47.97
C GLU A 124 -17.72 -9.65 -46.78
N LEU A 125 -18.93 -10.21 -46.97
CA LEU A 125 -19.94 -10.35 -45.92
C LEU A 125 -19.48 -11.30 -44.80
N ARG A 126 -18.57 -12.24 -45.08
CA ARG A 126 -17.91 -13.08 -44.07
C ARG A 126 -16.86 -12.31 -43.26
N ILE A 127 -16.04 -11.49 -43.92
CA ILE A 127 -15.04 -10.62 -43.28
C ILE A 127 -15.75 -9.62 -42.35
N GLU A 128 -16.80 -8.95 -42.85
CA GLU A 128 -17.57 -7.97 -42.08
C GLU A 128 -18.27 -8.60 -40.86
N ARG A 129 -18.77 -9.83 -40.98
CA ARG A 129 -19.26 -10.61 -39.82
C ARG A 129 -18.18 -10.96 -38.79
N SER A 130 -16.91 -11.09 -39.18
CA SER A 130 -15.82 -11.24 -38.22
C SER A 130 -15.58 -9.92 -37.49
N ILE A 131 -15.45 -8.82 -38.25
CA ILE A 131 -15.24 -7.48 -37.71
C ILE A 131 -16.37 -7.08 -36.75
N GLU A 132 -17.63 -7.37 -37.08
CA GLU A 132 -18.78 -7.11 -36.22
C GLU A 132 -18.72 -7.92 -34.91
N LYS A 133 -18.27 -9.19 -34.97
CA LYS A 133 -18.11 -10.05 -33.79
C LYS A 133 -16.96 -9.57 -32.90
N ASP A 134 -15.84 -9.20 -33.48
CA ASP A 134 -14.66 -8.74 -32.75
C ASP A 134 -14.91 -7.36 -32.12
N SER A 135 -15.60 -6.46 -32.84
CA SER A 135 -16.11 -5.18 -32.32
C SER A 135 -17.07 -5.37 -31.14
N LYS A 136 -17.98 -6.36 -31.20
CA LYS A 136 -18.89 -6.68 -30.08
C LYS A 136 -18.15 -7.17 -28.84
N GLU A 137 -17.06 -7.91 -28.96
CA GLU A 137 -16.27 -8.33 -27.80
C GLU A 137 -15.41 -7.18 -27.23
N VAL A 138 -14.87 -6.29 -28.08
CA VAL A 138 -14.22 -5.04 -27.62
C VAL A 138 -15.20 -4.15 -26.84
N LEU A 139 -16.42 -3.95 -27.35
CA LEU A 139 -17.49 -3.25 -26.62
C LEU A 139 -17.81 -3.93 -25.28
N ARG A 140 -17.81 -5.26 -25.22
CA ARG A 140 -18.04 -6.04 -24.00
C ARG A 140 -16.89 -5.93 -23.00
N GLN A 141 -15.66 -5.69 -23.45
CA GLN A 141 -14.51 -5.44 -22.59
C GLN A 141 -14.58 -4.02 -22.01
N LEU A 142 -14.81 -3.00 -22.86
CA LEU A 142 -15.00 -1.60 -22.43
C LEU A 142 -16.16 -1.44 -21.44
N GLN A 143 -17.25 -2.21 -21.61
CA GLN A 143 -18.37 -2.28 -20.66
C GLN A 143 -17.90 -2.73 -19.26
N LYS A 144 -17.12 -3.81 -19.17
CA LYS A 144 -16.56 -4.34 -17.90
C LYS A 144 -15.57 -3.36 -17.27
N GLU A 145 -14.74 -2.68 -18.07
CA GLU A 145 -13.80 -1.68 -17.57
C GLU A 145 -14.53 -0.46 -17.00
N LYS A 146 -15.57 0.03 -17.68
CA LYS A 146 -16.47 1.08 -17.17
C LYS A 146 -17.12 0.69 -15.84
N GLU A 147 -17.61 -0.54 -15.72
CA GLU A 147 -18.19 -1.06 -14.48
C GLU A 147 -17.15 -1.15 -13.34
N LYS A 148 -15.93 -1.60 -13.65
CA LYS A 148 -14.80 -1.65 -12.71
C LYS A 148 -14.38 -0.25 -12.23
N ILE A 149 -14.28 0.72 -13.14
CA ILE A 149 -13.97 2.12 -12.81
C ILE A 149 -15.08 2.73 -11.94
N ALA A 150 -16.36 2.46 -12.25
CA ALA A 150 -17.48 2.92 -11.44
C ALA A 150 -17.47 2.32 -10.01
N GLN A 151 -17.10 1.05 -9.87
CA GLN A 151 -16.91 0.41 -8.56
C GLN A 151 -15.73 1.03 -7.79
N GLN A 152 -14.59 1.25 -8.44
CA GLN A 152 -13.43 1.92 -7.83
C GLN A 152 -13.75 3.34 -7.38
N TYR A 153 -14.46 4.12 -8.21
CA TYR A 153 -14.91 5.47 -7.86
C TYR A 153 -15.89 5.43 -6.67
N SER A 154 -16.87 4.54 -6.68
CA SER A 154 -17.81 4.37 -5.55
C SER A 154 -17.10 4.03 -4.24
N GLN A 155 -16.07 3.17 -4.28
CA GLN A 155 -15.26 2.87 -3.10
C GLN A 155 -14.40 4.07 -2.66
N SER A 156 -13.81 4.82 -3.60
CA SER A 156 -13.05 6.03 -3.28
C SER A 156 -13.91 7.11 -2.63
N VAL A 157 -15.17 7.26 -3.04
CA VAL A 157 -16.13 8.18 -2.40
C VAL A 157 -16.44 7.75 -0.96
N LYS A 158 -16.67 6.45 -0.71
CA LYS A 158 -16.85 5.93 0.66
C LYS A 158 -15.61 6.15 1.53
N ASN A 159 -14.42 5.89 1.00
CA ASN A 159 -13.17 6.13 1.72
C ASN A 159 -13.01 7.61 2.09
N PHE A 160 -13.39 8.53 1.20
CA PHE A 160 -13.37 9.97 1.47
C PHE A 160 -14.41 10.38 2.53
N GLN A 161 -15.62 9.80 2.49
CA GLN A 161 -16.66 10.03 3.51
C GLN A 161 -16.22 9.54 4.89
N ASN A 162 -15.58 8.37 4.97
CA ASN A 162 -15.01 7.86 6.23
C ASN A 162 -13.92 8.80 6.76
N LEU A 163 -12.95 9.16 5.91
CA LEU A 163 -11.84 10.06 6.28
C LEU A 163 -12.34 11.45 6.70
N GLN A 164 -13.43 11.94 6.11
CA GLN A 164 -14.09 13.18 6.56
C GLN A 164 -14.71 13.00 7.96
N SER A 165 -15.42 11.89 8.23
CA SER A 165 -15.95 11.63 9.58
C SER A 165 -14.87 11.42 10.64
N GLU A 166 -13.71 10.87 10.26
CA GLU A 166 -12.52 10.79 11.12
C GLU A 166 -11.91 12.18 11.37
N TYR A 167 -11.85 13.04 10.36
CA TYR A 167 -11.41 14.43 10.50
C TYR A 167 -12.32 15.25 11.42
N ASP A 168 -13.64 15.16 11.22
CA ASP A 168 -14.63 15.88 12.03
C ASP A 168 -14.54 15.44 13.51
N LEU A 169 -14.45 14.13 13.76
CA LEU A 169 -14.26 13.56 15.11
C LEU A 169 -12.94 14.02 15.76
N LEU A 170 -11.84 14.05 15.00
CA LEU A 170 -10.54 14.50 15.50
C LEU A 170 -10.53 16.03 15.76
N HIS A 171 -11.32 16.79 15.01
CA HIS A 171 -11.52 18.22 15.23
C HIS A 171 -12.29 18.49 16.53
N ASP A 172 -13.37 17.76 16.79
CA ASP A 172 -14.12 17.84 18.05
C ASP A 172 -13.22 17.49 19.26
N GLN A 173 -12.43 16.40 19.15
CA GLN A 173 -11.46 16.01 20.19
C GLN A 173 -10.39 17.08 20.43
N PHE A 174 -9.86 17.70 19.36
CA PHE A 174 -8.89 18.80 19.49
C PHE A 174 -9.51 20.02 20.19
N ASP A 175 -10.74 20.39 19.84
CA ASP A 175 -11.38 21.56 20.43
C ASP A 175 -11.80 21.30 21.89
N ASP A 176 -12.15 20.07 22.28
CA ASP A 176 -12.35 19.68 23.67
C ASP A 176 -11.03 19.63 24.48
N ALA A 177 -9.95 19.07 23.93
CA ALA A 177 -8.63 19.12 24.57
C ALA A 177 -8.16 20.57 24.81
N LYS A 178 -8.45 21.45 23.85
CA LYS A 178 -8.19 22.91 23.90
C LYS A 178 -9.08 23.66 24.89
N LYS A 179 -10.31 23.19 25.15
CA LYS A 179 -11.15 23.66 26.28
C LYS A 179 -10.56 23.23 27.62
N GLN A 180 -10.14 21.96 27.74
CA GLN A 180 -9.52 21.42 28.96
C GLN A 180 -8.18 22.09 29.28
N LEU A 181 -7.35 22.38 28.27
CA LEU A 181 -6.11 23.13 28.45
C LEU A 181 -6.38 24.52 29.06
N LYS A 182 -7.36 25.26 28.52
CA LYS A 182 -7.76 26.58 29.04
C LYS A 182 -8.29 26.54 30.48
N THR A 183 -9.02 25.49 30.87
CA THR A 183 -9.44 25.36 32.28
C THR A 183 -8.24 25.06 33.17
N LYS A 184 -7.28 24.23 32.74
CA LYS A 184 -6.04 23.98 33.49
C LYS A 184 -5.11 25.19 33.58
N GLU A 185 -5.05 26.02 32.54
CA GLU A 185 -4.36 27.33 32.57
C GLU A 185 -5.00 28.27 33.61
N ALA A 186 -6.33 28.29 33.70
CA ALA A 186 -7.05 29.09 34.69
C ALA A 186 -6.88 28.55 36.12
N ASP A 187 -6.99 27.23 36.32
CA ASP A 187 -6.73 26.54 37.60
C ASP A 187 -5.30 26.86 38.09
N LEU A 188 -4.30 26.73 37.21
CA LEU A 188 -2.90 27.02 37.53
C LEU A 188 -2.69 28.52 37.81
N SER A 189 -3.31 29.42 37.05
CA SER A 189 -3.25 30.87 37.32
C SER A 189 -3.85 31.23 38.68
N SER A 190 -4.93 30.56 39.11
CA SER A 190 -5.52 30.74 40.44
C SER A 190 -4.64 30.17 41.55
N SER A 191 -4.02 29.00 41.32
CA SER A 191 -3.10 28.35 42.25
C SER A 191 -1.80 29.14 42.43
N ILE A 192 -1.30 29.81 41.38
CA ILE A 192 -0.16 30.71 41.47
C ILE A 192 -0.51 31.94 42.31
N LYS A 193 -1.73 32.48 42.21
CA LYS A 193 -2.19 33.63 43.01
C LYS A 193 -2.32 33.29 44.50
N THR A 194 -2.85 32.12 44.84
CA THR A 194 -2.90 31.69 46.25
C THR A 194 -1.51 31.39 46.79
N ALA A 195 -0.63 30.76 46.01
CA ALA A 195 0.76 30.53 46.40
C ALA A 195 1.58 31.83 46.57
N THR A 196 1.26 32.92 45.84
CA THR A 196 1.87 34.23 46.09
C THR A 196 1.31 34.90 47.34
N SER A 197 0.00 34.87 47.59
CA SER A 197 -0.61 35.39 48.84
C SER A 197 0.00 34.73 50.08
N LEU A 198 0.02 33.39 50.10
CA LEU A 198 0.61 32.61 51.20
C LEU A 198 2.11 32.88 51.40
N LYS A 199 2.82 33.30 50.36
CA LYS A 199 4.23 33.71 50.47
C LYS A 199 4.39 35.11 51.06
N GLU A 200 3.48 36.03 50.73
CA GLU A 200 3.43 37.37 51.30
C GLU A 200 3.07 37.28 52.81
N GLU A 201 2.01 36.53 53.15
CA GLU A 201 1.61 36.22 54.54
C GLU A 201 2.74 35.56 55.36
N LEU A 202 3.50 34.65 54.75
CA LEU A 202 4.66 34.02 55.38
C LEU A 202 5.80 35.02 55.65
N GLU A 203 6.02 36.00 54.77
CA GLU A 203 7.06 37.01 54.96
C GLU A 203 6.65 38.03 56.04
N GLU A 204 5.37 38.44 56.08
CA GLU A 204 4.82 39.24 57.19
C GLU A 204 4.98 38.53 58.54
N SER A 205 4.68 37.23 58.61
CA SER A 205 4.86 36.41 59.80
C SER A 205 6.32 36.34 60.27
N LYS A 206 7.29 36.19 59.34
CA LYS A 206 8.73 36.27 59.68
C LYS A 206 9.11 37.64 60.25
N ASN A 207 8.67 38.72 59.63
CA ASN A 207 8.99 40.08 60.05
C ASN A 207 8.47 40.35 61.48
N GLU A 208 7.27 39.86 61.82
CA GLU A 208 6.72 39.94 63.17
C GLU A 208 7.50 39.06 64.18
N ILE A 209 7.92 37.86 63.77
CA ILE A 209 8.81 37.01 64.58
C ILE A 209 10.16 37.69 64.85
N GLU A 210 10.75 38.41 63.89
CA GLU A 210 11.97 39.18 64.10
C GLU A 210 11.75 40.41 65.00
N ARG A 211 10.62 41.10 64.86
CA ARG A 211 10.20 42.19 65.75
C ARG A 211 10.08 41.71 67.21
N LEU A 212 9.39 40.59 67.43
CA LEU A 212 9.22 39.99 68.76
C LEU A 212 10.54 39.47 69.34
N LYS A 213 11.45 38.91 68.52
CA LYS A 213 12.80 38.55 68.97
C LYS A 213 13.61 39.76 69.44
N ALA A 214 13.52 40.89 68.74
CA ALA A 214 14.18 42.13 69.15
C ALA A 214 13.60 42.69 70.46
N GLU A 215 12.27 42.63 70.63
CA GLU A 215 11.57 43.03 71.85
C GLU A 215 11.97 42.16 73.06
N ILE A 216 12.01 40.84 72.90
CA ILE A 216 12.54 39.90 73.91
C ILE A 216 14.01 40.19 74.23
N GLY A 217 14.81 40.60 73.25
CA GLY A 217 16.20 41.02 73.45
C GLY A 217 16.34 42.25 74.33
N GLN A 218 15.48 43.27 74.14
CA GLN A 218 15.46 44.47 74.98
C GLN A 218 15.01 44.17 76.41
N LEU A 219 13.96 43.35 76.58
CA LEU A 219 13.47 42.93 77.90
C LEU A 219 14.52 42.12 78.69
N ARG A 220 15.35 41.30 78.01
CA ARG A 220 16.47 40.59 78.65
C ARG A 220 17.54 41.54 79.18
N LEU A 221 17.93 42.56 78.40
CA LEU A 221 18.91 43.56 78.85
C LEU A 221 18.38 44.34 80.08
N GLN A 222 17.12 44.76 80.06
CA GLN A 222 16.48 45.42 81.21
C GLN A 222 16.45 44.52 82.46
N TYR A 223 16.19 43.21 82.28
CA TYR A 223 16.23 42.23 83.37
C TYR A 223 17.65 42.05 83.95
N ASP A 224 18.67 41.97 83.08
CA ASP A 224 20.06 41.84 83.51
C ASP A 224 20.56 43.10 84.25
N ASP A 225 20.15 44.29 83.80
CA ASP A 225 20.41 45.57 84.48
C ASP A 225 19.77 45.60 85.88
N GLU A 226 18.47 45.27 86.01
CA GLU A 226 17.78 45.16 87.31
C GLU A 226 18.41 44.09 88.22
N CYS A 227 18.85 42.97 87.66
CA CYS A 227 19.61 41.96 88.41
C CYS A 227 20.98 42.45 88.85
N SER A 228 21.64 43.37 88.12
CA SER A 228 22.86 44.02 88.59
C SER A 228 22.57 44.96 89.76
N PHE A 229 21.54 45.81 89.64
CA PHE A 229 21.11 46.75 90.66
C PHE A 229 20.69 46.05 91.97
N ARG A 230 20.02 44.89 91.87
CA ARG A 230 19.64 44.07 93.03
C ARG A 230 20.86 43.57 93.82
N ARG A 231 21.88 43.02 93.16
CA ARG A 231 23.13 42.57 93.82
C ARG A 231 23.85 43.72 94.51
N ASP A 232 23.75 44.91 93.92
CA ASP A 232 24.27 46.16 94.46
C ASP A 232 23.53 46.62 95.73
N LEU A 233 22.24 46.29 95.88
CA LEU A 233 21.45 46.54 97.10
C LEU A 233 21.69 45.46 98.15
N GLU A 234 21.74 44.18 97.76
CA GLU A 234 22.09 43.04 98.63
C GLU A 234 23.47 43.26 99.29
N SER A 235 24.45 43.72 98.52
CA SER A 235 25.79 44.06 99.03
C SER A 235 25.78 45.18 100.08
N LYS A 236 24.86 46.16 99.95
CA LYS A 236 24.69 47.26 100.92
C LYS A 236 23.97 46.77 102.19
N LEU A 237 22.99 45.87 102.06
CA LEU A 237 22.31 45.23 103.18
C LEU A 237 23.29 44.44 104.07
N ILE A 238 24.17 43.62 103.47
CA ILE A 238 25.18 42.84 104.20
C ILE A 238 26.10 43.75 105.04
N ILE A 239 26.46 44.93 104.53
CA ILE A 239 27.26 45.93 105.27
C ILE A 239 26.44 46.48 106.46
N PHE A 240 25.19 46.90 106.25
CA PHE A 240 24.35 47.43 107.32
C PHE A 240 24.01 46.39 108.40
N ASP A 241 23.80 45.12 108.03
CA ASP A 241 23.64 44.04 109.01
C ASP A 241 24.93 43.83 109.82
N SER A 242 26.11 43.94 109.21
CA SER A 242 27.38 43.85 109.94
C SER A 242 27.58 45.01 110.93
N GLU A 243 27.17 46.23 110.58
CA GLU A 243 27.16 47.38 111.49
C GLU A 243 26.14 47.19 112.63
N LEU A 244 24.92 46.73 112.31
CA LEU A 244 23.89 46.43 113.31
C LEU A 244 24.37 45.38 114.30
N ASP A 245 25.07 44.36 113.83
CA ASP A 245 25.63 43.31 114.68
C ASP A 245 26.83 43.80 115.52
N GLU A 246 27.58 44.80 115.03
CA GLU A 246 28.58 45.49 115.84
C GLU A 246 27.96 46.36 116.94
N GLN A 247 26.85 47.06 116.65
CA GLN A 247 26.10 47.82 117.65
C GLN A 247 25.40 46.90 118.68
N ARG A 248 24.83 45.77 118.24
CA ARG A 248 24.27 44.74 119.15
C ARG A 248 25.31 44.20 120.12
N LYS A 249 26.55 43.98 119.66
CA LYS A 249 27.70 43.56 120.50
C LYS A 249 28.14 44.62 121.52
N ARG A 250 27.74 45.89 121.37
CA ARG A 250 27.98 46.97 122.34
C ARG A 250 26.87 47.09 123.40
N ALA A 251 25.69 46.50 123.18
CA ALA A 251 24.50 46.71 124.01
C ALA A 251 24.32 45.70 125.18
N THR A 252 25.04 44.58 125.18
CA THR A 252 24.73 43.39 126.01
C THR A 252 25.48 43.29 127.35
N ASN A 253 25.84 44.43 127.96
CA ASN A 253 26.60 44.50 129.23
C ASN A 253 25.87 45.26 130.36
N SER A 254 24.69 44.78 130.77
CA SER A 254 24.12 45.14 132.09
C SER A 254 23.26 44.01 132.66
N ALA A 255 23.34 43.81 133.99
CA ALA A 255 22.55 42.81 134.72
C ALA A 255 21.05 43.14 134.71
N GLY A 256 20.12 42.18 134.89
CA GLY A 256 20.31 40.81 135.35
C GLY A 256 19.40 40.53 136.55
N LEU A 257 18.10 40.40 136.28
CA LEU A 257 17.05 40.16 137.30
C LEU A 257 15.97 39.19 136.78
N GLU A 258 16.35 38.36 135.79
CA GLU A 258 15.40 37.78 134.84
C GLU A 258 15.03 36.32 135.15
N GLN A 259 15.76 35.60 136.02
CA GLN A 259 15.73 34.13 136.07
C GLN A 259 14.36 33.48 136.38
N SER A 260 13.45 34.17 137.08
CA SER A 260 12.09 33.67 137.34
C SER A 260 11.10 34.04 136.22
N VAL A 261 11.30 35.20 135.58
CA VAL A 261 10.58 35.56 134.34
C VAL A 261 11.01 34.60 133.23
N ILE A 262 12.30 34.32 133.09
CA ILE A 262 12.90 33.39 132.12
C ILE A 262 12.22 32.01 132.12
N ASN A 263 11.73 31.47 133.24
CA ASN A 263 11.11 30.14 133.20
C ASN A 263 9.69 30.14 132.61
N LEU A 264 8.85 31.13 132.95
CA LEU A 264 7.52 31.28 132.34
C LEU A 264 7.62 31.84 130.92
N LYS A 265 8.54 32.80 130.71
CA LYS A 265 8.86 33.36 129.40
C LYS A 265 9.42 32.27 128.48
N LYS A 266 10.36 31.41 128.90
CA LYS A 266 10.78 30.24 128.10
C LYS A 266 9.65 29.28 127.76
N GLN A 267 8.67 29.06 128.64
CA GLN A 267 7.52 28.21 128.30
C GLN A 267 6.60 28.87 127.27
N LEU A 268 6.41 30.19 127.38
CA LEU A 268 5.67 30.98 126.40
C LEU A 268 6.43 31.08 125.06
N ASP A 269 7.74 31.36 125.11
CA ASP A 269 8.66 31.45 123.98
C ASP A 269 8.71 30.10 123.27
N LEU A 270 8.91 28.98 123.97
CA LEU A 270 8.89 27.63 123.37
C LEU A 270 7.56 27.32 122.67
N LYS A 271 6.42 27.70 123.26
CA LYS A 271 5.12 27.54 122.61
C LYS A 271 4.87 28.56 121.50
N THR A 272 5.56 29.70 121.52
CA THR A 272 5.52 30.70 120.43
C THR A 272 6.41 30.26 119.27
N THR A 273 7.60 29.70 119.52
CA THR A 273 8.44 29.10 118.47
C THR A 273 7.78 27.87 117.88
N GLU A 274 7.16 27.00 118.69
CA GLU A 274 6.37 25.86 118.17
C GLU A 274 5.18 26.32 117.30
N VAL A 275 4.52 27.43 117.65
CA VAL A 275 3.47 28.05 116.82
C VAL A 275 4.02 28.72 115.55
N VAL A 276 5.21 29.33 115.62
CA VAL A 276 5.89 29.92 114.44
C VAL A 276 6.41 28.82 113.52
N GLU A 277 7.07 27.79 114.02
CA GLU A 277 7.52 26.60 113.28
C GLU A 277 6.35 25.88 112.61
N LEU A 278 5.20 25.77 113.29
CA LEU A 278 3.96 25.25 112.67
C LEU A 278 3.37 26.22 111.64
N GLY A 279 3.49 27.53 111.86
CA GLY A 279 3.11 28.57 110.88
C GLY A 279 3.96 28.49 109.61
N GLU A 280 5.28 28.46 109.74
CA GLU A 280 6.26 28.28 108.65
C GLU A 280 6.04 26.96 107.90
N GLN A 281 5.68 25.88 108.61
CA GLN A 281 5.27 24.61 108.00
C GLN A 281 3.96 24.74 107.22
N VAL A 282 2.94 25.42 107.76
CA VAL A 282 1.67 25.69 107.07
C VAL A 282 1.89 26.58 105.84
N GLU A 283 2.73 27.59 105.92
CA GLU A 283 3.03 28.49 104.80
C GLU A 283 3.87 27.77 103.72
N THR A 284 4.86 26.96 104.11
CA THR A 284 5.62 26.07 103.22
C THR A 284 4.71 25.05 102.52
N LEU A 285 3.73 24.47 103.24
CA LEU A 285 2.73 23.57 102.67
C LEU A 285 1.74 24.31 101.77
N THR A 286 1.44 25.59 102.05
CA THR A 286 0.58 26.44 101.22
C THR A 286 1.26 26.76 99.89
N VAL A 287 2.54 27.16 99.91
CA VAL A 287 3.34 27.40 98.69
C VAL A 287 3.41 26.13 97.83
N LYS A 288 3.68 24.97 98.45
CA LYS A 288 3.66 23.67 97.77
C LYS A 288 2.30 23.28 97.22
N LEU A 289 1.19 23.79 97.79
CA LEU A 289 -0.14 23.57 97.25
C LEU A 289 -0.34 24.38 95.95
N SER A 290 0.07 25.66 95.94
CA SER A 290 0.06 26.48 94.70
C SER A 290 0.99 25.92 93.63
N GLU A 291 2.21 25.48 93.97
CA GLU A 291 3.10 24.76 93.03
C GLU A 291 2.42 23.51 92.44
N CYS A 292 1.72 22.73 93.28
CA CYS A 292 0.94 21.57 92.81
C CYS A 292 -0.23 21.94 91.89
N ASP A 293 -0.85 23.11 92.06
CA ASP A 293 -1.97 23.56 91.24
C ASP A 293 -1.50 24.18 89.90
N GLU A 294 -0.39 24.91 89.89
CA GLU A 294 0.29 25.34 88.66
C GLU A 294 0.78 24.14 87.83
N LEU A 295 1.30 23.10 88.49
CA LEU A 295 1.70 21.84 87.85
C LEU A 295 0.50 21.06 87.27
N LYS A 296 -0.70 21.14 87.87
CA LYS A 296 -1.93 20.59 87.27
C LYS A 296 -2.35 21.40 86.05
N GLN A 297 -2.34 22.73 86.13
CA GLN A 297 -2.80 23.58 85.02
C GLN A 297 -1.88 23.48 83.80
N THR A 298 -0.56 23.36 84.01
CA THR A 298 0.40 23.08 82.93
C THR A 298 0.23 21.67 82.36
N LEU A 299 -0.05 20.66 83.19
CA LEU A 299 -0.37 19.30 82.73
C LEU A 299 -1.65 19.26 81.88
N GLU A 300 -2.72 19.94 82.27
CA GLU A 300 -3.95 20.04 81.47
C GLU A 300 -3.73 20.74 80.12
N ASN A 301 -2.90 21.78 80.08
CA ASN A 301 -2.55 22.46 78.84
C ASN A 301 -1.77 21.53 77.90
N LEU A 302 -0.81 20.75 78.42
CA LEU A 302 -0.06 19.74 77.67
C LEU A 302 -0.94 18.57 77.19
N ILE A 303 -1.99 18.21 77.94
CA ILE A 303 -2.97 17.21 77.50
C ILE A 303 -3.77 17.75 76.30
N ARG A 304 -4.28 18.99 76.36
CA ARG A 304 -5.00 19.62 75.25
C ARG A 304 -4.12 19.79 74.01
N GLU A 305 -2.88 20.26 74.17
CA GLU A 305 -1.92 20.37 73.06
C GLU A 305 -1.63 19.01 72.41
N LYS A 306 -1.52 17.94 73.21
CA LYS A 306 -1.37 16.55 72.70
C LYS A 306 -2.61 16.07 71.94
N GLU A 307 -3.82 16.45 72.36
CA GLU A 307 -5.07 16.12 71.68
C GLU A 307 -5.19 16.85 70.35
N ASP A 308 -4.88 18.16 70.31
CA ASP A 308 -4.82 18.95 69.07
C ASP A 308 -3.77 18.39 68.09
N LEU A 309 -2.57 18.04 68.58
CA LEU A 309 -1.53 17.40 67.77
C LEU A 309 -1.94 16.02 67.24
N ALA A 310 -2.79 15.26 67.95
CA ALA A 310 -3.31 14.00 67.46
C ALA A 310 -4.31 14.21 66.30
N VAL A 311 -5.21 15.20 66.40
CA VAL A 311 -6.13 15.58 65.32
C VAL A 311 -5.37 16.08 64.09
N ILE A 312 -4.33 16.91 64.28
CA ILE A 312 -3.46 17.37 63.19
C ILE A 312 -2.75 16.17 62.54
N LYS A 313 -2.17 15.26 63.34
CA LYS A 313 -1.52 14.04 62.84
C LYS A 313 -2.47 13.21 61.97
N ASP A 314 -3.69 12.97 62.44
CA ASP A 314 -4.62 12.07 61.74
C ASP A 314 -5.17 12.72 60.45
N SER A 315 -5.38 14.04 60.43
CA SER A 315 -5.72 14.76 59.17
C SER A 315 -4.57 14.79 58.16
N LEU A 316 -3.31 14.90 58.61
CA LEU A 316 -2.13 14.74 57.75
C LEU A 316 -2.03 13.30 57.22
N GLN A 317 -2.36 12.30 58.04
CA GLN A 317 -2.35 10.89 57.65
C GLN A 317 -3.42 10.59 56.58
N GLU A 318 -4.62 11.19 56.69
CA GLU A 318 -5.65 11.14 55.66
C GLU A 318 -5.18 11.79 54.35
N SER A 319 -4.59 12.99 54.41
CA SER A 319 -4.02 13.67 53.24
C SER A 319 -2.92 12.86 52.55
N VAL A 320 -2.07 12.16 53.32
CA VAL A 320 -1.06 11.25 52.77
C VAL A 320 -1.71 10.06 52.06
N THR A 321 -2.79 9.47 52.60
CA THR A 321 -3.47 8.35 51.91
C THR A 321 -4.19 8.78 50.64
N ASP A 322 -4.79 9.97 50.59
CA ASP A 322 -5.42 10.51 49.38
C ASP A 322 -4.36 10.79 48.29
N ILE A 323 -3.26 11.47 48.65
CA ILE A 323 -2.12 11.72 47.75
C ILE A 323 -1.53 10.40 47.24
N THR A 324 -1.37 9.39 48.10
CA THR A 324 -0.90 8.05 47.70
C THR A 324 -1.86 7.42 46.69
N SER A 325 -3.18 7.46 46.95
CA SER A 325 -4.17 6.92 46.01
C SER A 325 -4.18 7.64 44.66
N LYS A 326 -3.85 8.94 44.62
CA LYS A 326 -3.71 9.75 43.40
C LYS A 326 -2.43 9.38 42.65
N MET A 327 -1.33 9.17 43.37
CA MET A 327 -0.07 8.67 42.83
C MET A 327 -0.24 7.30 42.15
N GLU A 328 -0.91 6.35 42.82
CA GLU A 328 -1.20 5.02 42.29
C GLU A 328 -2.07 5.05 41.03
N LYS A 329 -3.12 5.88 41.01
CA LYS A 329 -3.99 6.07 39.83
C LYS A 329 -3.21 6.65 38.65
N LEU A 330 -2.39 7.68 38.89
CA LEU A 330 -1.59 8.31 37.85
C LEU A 330 -0.51 7.35 37.30
N ASN A 331 0.16 6.60 38.18
CA ASN A 331 1.12 5.57 37.79
C ASN A 331 0.46 4.42 36.99
N SER A 332 -0.76 4.03 37.37
CA SER A 332 -1.55 3.04 36.62
C SER A 332 -1.94 3.54 35.21
N SER A 333 -2.27 4.83 35.08
CA SER A 333 -2.53 5.46 33.77
C SER A 333 -1.26 5.53 32.92
N TYR A 334 -0.14 5.91 33.50
CA TYR A 334 1.16 6.00 32.83
C TYR A 334 1.63 4.65 32.28
N GLU A 335 1.52 3.56 33.06
CA GLU A 335 1.86 2.22 32.57
C GLU A 335 0.88 1.73 31.47
N GLN A 336 -0.39 2.16 31.47
CA GLN A 336 -1.32 1.89 30.37
C GLN A 336 -0.95 2.65 29.08
N GLU A 337 -0.64 3.94 29.16
CA GLU A 337 -0.17 4.74 28.02
C GLU A 337 1.15 4.19 27.44
N LYS A 338 2.05 3.73 28.31
CA LYS A 338 3.32 3.09 27.94
C LYS A 338 3.11 1.77 27.20
N ILE A 339 2.14 0.94 27.61
CA ILE A 339 1.74 -0.27 26.86
C ILE A 339 1.14 0.11 25.49
N GLN A 340 0.22 1.07 25.43
CA GLN A 340 -0.37 1.53 24.16
C GLN A 340 0.69 2.08 23.20
N ASN A 341 1.68 2.81 23.71
CA ASN A 341 2.80 3.31 22.90
C ASN A 341 3.67 2.16 22.32
N ILE A 342 3.89 1.08 23.08
CA ILE A 342 4.55 -0.14 22.57
C ILE A 342 3.70 -0.79 21.46
N GLU A 343 2.38 -0.94 21.66
CA GLU A 343 1.47 -1.47 20.63
C GLU A 343 1.48 -0.60 19.35
N PHE A 344 1.51 0.72 19.47
CA PHE A 344 1.64 1.62 18.33
C PHE A 344 3.00 1.47 17.62
N ILE A 345 4.10 1.26 18.34
CA ILE A 345 5.42 0.99 17.76
C ILE A 345 5.43 -0.35 17.00
N GLU A 346 4.81 -1.41 17.54
CA GLU A 346 4.66 -2.70 16.84
C GLU A 346 3.79 -2.59 15.59
N GLN A 347 2.67 -1.86 15.64
CA GLN A 347 1.84 -1.59 14.47
C GLN A 347 2.60 -0.79 13.40
N ASN A 348 3.32 0.25 13.79
CA ASN A 348 4.05 1.14 12.87
C ASN A 348 5.25 0.42 12.23
N THR A 349 5.97 -0.43 12.97
CA THR A 349 7.02 -1.30 12.40
C THR A 349 6.43 -2.37 11.46
N SER A 350 5.28 -2.97 11.80
CA SER A 350 4.56 -3.89 10.90
C SER A 350 4.14 -3.21 9.58
N LEU A 351 3.65 -1.98 9.65
CA LEU A 351 3.28 -1.17 8.48
C LEU A 351 4.51 -0.78 7.65
N ARG A 352 5.62 -0.36 8.28
CA ARG A 352 6.88 -0.05 7.60
C ARG A 352 7.45 -1.26 6.86
N LEU A 353 7.41 -2.46 7.44
CA LEU A 353 7.83 -3.70 6.79
C LEU A 353 6.93 -4.08 5.60
N LYS A 354 5.61 -3.90 5.71
CA LYS A 354 4.67 -4.10 4.60
C LYS A 354 4.94 -3.11 3.46
N LEU A 355 5.15 -1.83 3.79
CA LEU A 355 5.48 -0.78 2.82
C LEU A 355 6.76 -1.13 2.06
N GLN A 356 7.85 -1.45 2.77
CA GLN A 356 9.11 -1.89 2.16
C GLN A 356 8.91 -3.10 1.23
N SER A 357 8.15 -4.12 1.67
CA SER A 357 7.89 -5.30 0.83
C SER A 357 7.13 -4.95 -0.46
N THR A 358 6.14 -4.04 -0.38
CA THR A 358 5.43 -3.55 -1.57
C THR A 358 6.31 -2.66 -2.47
N GLU A 359 7.22 -1.87 -1.90
CA GLU A 359 8.18 -1.06 -2.64
C GLU A 359 9.22 -1.93 -3.35
N GLU A 360 9.79 -2.94 -2.68
CA GLU A 360 10.68 -3.90 -3.33
C GLU A 360 9.98 -4.65 -4.48
N GLN A 361 8.71 -5.04 -4.30
CA GLN A 361 7.93 -5.65 -5.37
C GLN A 361 7.65 -4.67 -6.53
N SER A 362 7.45 -3.38 -6.25
CA SER A 362 7.26 -2.37 -7.30
C SER A 362 8.57 -2.10 -8.04
N GLN A 363 9.70 -1.95 -7.35
CA GLN A 363 11.03 -1.80 -7.96
C GLN A 363 11.41 -3.00 -8.83
N ARG A 364 11.10 -4.24 -8.40
CA ARG A 364 11.32 -5.44 -9.22
C ARG A 364 10.47 -5.41 -10.50
N LYS A 365 9.20 -4.99 -10.41
CA LYS A 365 8.33 -4.81 -11.60
C LYS A 365 8.83 -3.69 -12.53
N VAL A 366 9.27 -2.56 -11.99
CA VAL A 366 9.85 -1.45 -12.77
C VAL A 366 11.10 -1.91 -13.51
N LYS A 367 12.05 -2.57 -12.84
CA LYS A 367 13.28 -3.09 -13.49
C LYS A 367 13.00 -4.09 -14.60
N ASN A 368 12.01 -4.98 -14.42
CA ASN A 368 11.59 -5.88 -15.49
C ASN A 368 10.95 -5.14 -16.68
N LEU A 369 10.13 -4.10 -16.43
CA LEU A 369 9.56 -3.28 -17.51
C LEU A 369 10.64 -2.44 -18.23
N GLU A 370 11.62 -1.90 -17.50
CA GLU A 370 12.78 -1.21 -18.07
C GLU A 370 13.63 -2.14 -18.94
N GLN A 371 13.80 -3.41 -18.55
CA GLN A 371 14.46 -4.43 -19.36
C GLN A 371 13.66 -4.72 -20.64
N ASN A 372 12.36 -5.01 -20.53
CA ASN A 372 11.49 -5.24 -21.69
C ASN A 372 11.48 -4.04 -22.66
N ILE A 373 11.52 -2.80 -22.15
CA ILE A 373 11.61 -1.59 -22.97
C ILE A 373 12.97 -1.50 -23.70
N LYS A 374 14.07 -1.93 -23.08
CA LYS A 374 15.39 -2.01 -23.75
C LYS A 374 15.40 -3.07 -24.85
N GLU A 375 14.88 -4.25 -24.56
CA GLU A 375 14.79 -5.37 -25.52
C GLU A 375 13.93 -4.98 -26.73
N LEU A 376 12.74 -4.40 -26.51
CA LEU A 376 11.89 -3.88 -27.58
C LEU A 376 12.55 -2.75 -28.37
N LYS A 377 13.28 -1.83 -27.72
CA LYS A 377 14.06 -0.79 -28.43
C LYS A 377 15.12 -1.41 -29.34
N THR A 378 15.91 -2.37 -28.85
CA THR A 378 16.90 -3.06 -29.70
C THR A 378 16.26 -3.85 -30.84
N GLN A 379 15.05 -4.39 -30.65
CA GLN A 379 14.32 -5.09 -31.71
C GLN A 379 13.78 -4.12 -32.78
N ILE A 380 13.31 -2.93 -32.39
CA ILE A 380 12.94 -1.86 -33.31
C ILE A 380 14.17 -1.40 -34.10
N GLU A 381 15.28 -1.11 -33.43
CA GLU A 381 16.54 -0.63 -34.03
C GLU A 381 17.11 -1.64 -35.06
N LEU A 382 17.04 -2.94 -34.78
CA LEU A 382 17.36 -4.00 -35.74
C LEU A 382 16.39 -4.02 -36.94
N SER A 383 15.09 -3.87 -36.71
CA SER A 383 14.09 -3.84 -37.80
C SER A 383 14.21 -2.59 -38.68
N GLU A 384 14.65 -1.46 -38.12
CA GLU A 384 14.96 -0.24 -38.87
C GLU A 384 16.23 -0.41 -39.74
N GLU A 385 17.27 -1.09 -39.23
CA GLU A 385 18.41 -1.51 -40.05
C GLU A 385 18.01 -2.44 -41.20
N GLU A 386 17.17 -3.46 -40.94
CA GLU A 386 16.69 -4.38 -41.97
C GLU A 386 15.87 -3.66 -43.05
N LEU A 387 14.91 -2.81 -42.64
CA LEU A 387 14.08 -2.04 -43.56
C LEU A 387 14.96 -1.12 -44.43
N LYS A 388 15.95 -0.44 -43.83
CA LYS A 388 16.91 0.39 -44.54
C LYS A 388 17.75 -0.41 -45.54
N ARG A 389 18.24 -1.60 -45.18
CA ARG A 389 18.95 -2.51 -46.13
C ARG A 389 18.05 -2.89 -47.31
N LYS A 390 16.76 -3.19 -47.07
CA LYS A 390 15.80 -3.49 -48.14
C LYS A 390 15.46 -2.27 -49.00
N GLU A 391 15.49 -1.05 -48.46
CA GLU A 391 15.36 0.18 -49.24
C GLU A 391 16.61 0.47 -50.09
N ASP A 392 17.82 0.25 -49.56
CA ASP A 392 19.07 0.32 -50.32
C ASP A 392 19.11 -0.73 -51.46
N ASP A 393 18.72 -1.98 -51.18
CA ASP A 393 18.55 -3.05 -52.18
C ASP A 393 17.54 -2.66 -53.27
N PHE A 394 16.39 -2.09 -52.90
CA PHE A 394 15.35 -1.64 -53.83
C PHE A 394 15.84 -0.48 -54.71
N ASN A 395 16.59 0.47 -54.14
CA ASN A 395 17.19 1.57 -54.89
C ASN A 395 18.30 1.06 -55.84
N ALA A 396 19.11 0.09 -55.40
CA ALA A 396 20.09 -0.58 -56.25
C ALA A 396 19.42 -1.37 -57.40
N TYR A 397 18.31 -2.07 -57.13
CA TYR A 397 17.49 -2.74 -58.15
C TYR A 397 16.92 -1.74 -59.16
N LYS A 398 16.35 -0.63 -58.68
CA LYS A 398 15.82 0.46 -59.53
C LYS A 398 16.89 1.05 -60.45
N LEU A 399 18.12 1.25 -59.94
CA LEU A 399 19.28 1.66 -60.74
C LEU A 399 19.67 0.60 -61.78
N ARG A 400 19.70 -0.70 -61.42
CA ARG A 400 19.94 -1.80 -62.38
C ARG A 400 18.86 -1.82 -63.48
N VAL A 401 17.59 -1.65 -63.14
CA VAL A 401 16.48 -1.64 -64.12
C VAL A 401 16.60 -0.45 -65.07
N CYS A 402 16.85 0.77 -64.56
CA CYS A 402 17.11 1.94 -65.42
C CYS A 402 18.31 1.72 -66.34
N LYS A 403 19.39 1.13 -65.83
CA LYS A 403 20.59 0.80 -66.63
C LYS A 403 20.28 -0.22 -67.72
N VAL A 404 19.63 -1.34 -67.38
CA VAL A 404 19.24 -2.40 -68.34
C VAL A 404 18.23 -1.92 -69.39
N LEU A 405 17.36 -0.97 -69.05
CA LEU A 405 16.48 -0.30 -70.02
C LEU A 405 17.24 0.63 -70.97
N SER A 406 18.35 1.23 -70.52
CA SER A 406 19.21 2.09 -71.36
C SER A 406 20.20 1.32 -72.23
N GLU A 407 20.66 0.14 -71.79
CA GLU A 407 21.72 -0.63 -72.47
C GLU A 407 21.20 -1.66 -73.49
N LYS A 408 19.90 -1.95 -73.53
CA LYS A 408 19.35 -3.02 -74.39
C LYS A 408 19.21 -2.65 -75.88
N LYS A 409 20.34 -2.78 -76.58
CA LYS A 409 20.37 -3.48 -77.88
C LYS A 409 21.06 -4.84 -77.70
N GLU A 410 20.67 -5.81 -78.54
CA GLU A 410 21.15 -7.20 -78.57
C GLU A 410 20.68 -8.13 -77.43
N ASN A 411 21.07 -9.40 -77.51
CA ASN A 411 20.13 -10.51 -77.37
C ASN A 411 19.64 -10.81 -75.94
N PRO A 412 18.33 -11.01 -75.68
CA PRO A 412 17.80 -10.98 -74.31
C PRO A 412 17.69 -12.33 -73.61
N PHE A 413 17.77 -13.46 -74.34
CA PHE A 413 17.24 -14.74 -73.85
C PHE A 413 18.25 -15.53 -72.99
N GLU A 414 19.44 -15.82 -73.53
CA GLU A 414 20.42 -16.72 -72.88
C GLU A 414 21.00 -16.13 -71.59
N MET A 415 21.23 -14.82 -71.57
CA MET A 415 21.64 -14.09 -70.35
C MET A 415 20.51 -14.05 -69.30
N ARG A 416 19.24 -14.01 -69.72
CA ARG A 416 18.10 -14.03 -68.79
C ARG A 416 17.86 -15.42 -68.20
N VAL A 417 18.17 -16.50 -68.93
CA VAL A 417 18.12 -17.86 -68.37
C VAL A 417 19.14 -17.99 -67.23
N LYS A 418 20.41 -17.63 -67.43
CA LYS A 418 21.42 -17.71 -66.35
C LYS A 418 21.09 -16.84 -65.14
N VAL A 419 20.60 -15.61 -65.35
CA VAL A 419 20.15 -14.76 -64.24
C VAL A 419 18.94 -15.37 -63.52
N LEU A 420 18.03 -16.06 -64.22
CA LEU A 420 16.91 -16.77 -63.59
C LEU A 420 17.35 -18.05 -62.85
N GLU A 421 18.39 -18.75 -63.32
CA GLU A 421 19.01 -19.88 -62.62
C GLU A 421 19.72 -19.41 -61.34
N GLU A 422 20.49 -18.32 -61.42
CA GLU A 422 21.10 -17.67 -60.25
C GLU A 422 20.04 -17.13 -59.28
N GLU A 423 18.98 -16.48 -59.75
CA GLU A 423 17.82 -16.06 -58.94
C GLU A 423 17.13 -17.27 -58.27
N CYS A 424 17.00 -18.42 -58.95
CA CYS A 424 16.42 -19.64 -58.39
C CYS A 424 17.30 -20.31 -57.32
N ASP A 425 18.62 -20.35 -57.50
CA ASP A 425 19.53 -20.94 -56.52
C ASP A 425 19.76 -20.02 -55.31
N THR A 426 19.74 -18.69 -55.47
CA THR A 426 19.67 -17.77 -54.33
C THR A 426 18.35 -17.93 -53.57
N LEU A 427 17.21 -18.02 -54.26
CA LEU A 427 15.91 -18.24 -53.61
C LEU A 427 15.82 -19.60 -52.90
N LYS A 428 16.47 -20.65 -53.41
CA LYS A 428 16.63 -21.92 -52.67
C LYS A 428 17.46 -21.74 -51.40
N SER A 429 18.56 -20.99 -51.48
CA SER A 429 19.41 -20.73 -50.32
C SER A 429 18.66 -19.93 -49.26
N GLU A 430 17.94 -18.87 -49.64
CA GLU A 430 17.09 -18.07 -48.74
C GLU A 430 15.98 -18.92 -48.11
N LEU A 431 15.27 -19.74 -48.91
CA LEU A 431 14.25 -20.66 -48.42
C LEU A 431 14.84 -21.67 -47.42
N GLN A 432 16.03 -22.22 -47.69
CA GLN A 432 16.71 -23.15 -46.79
C GLN A 432 17.16 -22.48 -45.48
N THR A 433 17.59 -21.22 -45.51
CA THR A 433 17.86 -20.47 -44.27
C THR A 433 16.58 -20.20 -43.49
N SER A 434 15.49 -19.74 -44.13
CA SER A 434 14.22 -19.51 -43.44
C SER A 434 13.57 -20.78 -42.91
N ASP A 435 13.69 -21.94 -43.57
CA ASP A 435 13.28 -23.24 -43.00
C ASP A 435 14.09 -23.60 -41.75
N SER A 436 15.40 -23.27 -41.72
CA SER A 436 16.24 -23.49 -40.54
C SER A 436 15.90 -22.54 -39.38
N GLU A 437 15.58 -21.29 -39.68
CA GLU A 437 15.14 -20.27 -38.72
C GLU A 437 13.76 -20.63 -38.15
N LEU A 438 12.78 -20.96 -39.00
CA LEU A 438 11.46 -21.45 -38.62
C LEU A 438 11.55 -22.70 -37.75
N LYS A 439 12.54 -23.58 -37.97
CA LYS A 439 12.78 -24.74 -37.12
C LYS A 439 13.36 -24.35 -35.76
N ASN A 440 14.37 -23.47 -35.71
CA ASN A 440 14.92 -22.95 -34.45
C ASN A 440 13.84 -22.23 -33.62
N GLU A 441 12.98 -21.45 -34.28
CA GLU A 441 11.80 -20.82 -33.70
C GLU A 441 10.78 -21.83 -33.18
N ARG A 442 10.55 -22.93 -33.91
CA ARG A 442 9.65 -24.01 -33.48
C ARG A 442 10.17 -24.72 -32.24
N ASP A 443 11.47 -25.02 -32.19
CA ASP A 443 12.11 -25.68 -31.06
C ASP A 443 12.19 -24.75 -29.83
N SER A 444 12.39 -23.44 -30.02
CA SER A 444 12.32 -22.44 -28.96
C SER A 444 10.89 -22.25 -28.42
N ARG A 445 9.89 -22.18 -29.29
CA ARG A 445 8.47 -22.16 -28.92
C ARG A 445 8.06 -23.40 -28.13
N SER A 446 8.55 -24.58 -28.51
CA SER A 446 8.31 -25.83 -27.78
C SER A 446 8.85 -25.77 -26.34
N LYS A 447 10.07 -25.24 -26.14
CA LYS A 447 10.65 -25.04 -24.80
C LYS A 447 9.82 -24.08 -23.95
N MET A 448 9.41 -22.95 -24.52
CA MET A 448 8.57 -21.96 -23.83
C MET A 448 7.18 -22.52 -23.50
N GLU A 449 6.59 -23.35 -24.36
CA GLU A 449 5.34 -24.06 -24.06
C GLU A 449 5.49 -25.04 -22.88
N ASP A 450 6.60 -25.77 -22.79
CA ASP A 450 6.87 -26.69 -21.68
C ASP A 450 7.18 -25.97 -20.36
N GLU A 451 7.82 -24.80 -20.42
CA GLU A 451 8.00 -23.93 -19.25
C GLU A 451 6.67 -23.32 -18.78
N VAL A 452 5.82 -22.86 -19.70
CA VAL A 452 4.44 -22.42 -19.39
C VAL A 452 3.60 -23.57 -18.81
N LYS A 453 3.80 -24.82 -19.23
CA LYS A 453 3.14 -26.00 -18.60
C LYS A 453 3.60 -26.18 -17.15
N LYS A 454 4.91 -26.11 -16.86
CA LYS A 454 5.47 -26.19 -15.50
C LYS A 454 4.94 -25.08 -14.58
N LEU A 455 5.02 -23.83 -15.02
CA LEU A 455 4.55 -22.66 -14.27
C LEU A 455 3.03 -22.72 -14.02
N ARG A 456 2.25 -23.31 -14.92
CA ARG A 456 0.81 -23.57 -14.70
C ARG A 456 0.56 -24.67 -13.65
N THR A 457 1.34 -25.75 -13.65
CA THR A 457 1.23 -26.77 -12.59
C THR A 457 1.65 -26.23 -11.22
N GLU A 458 2.68 -25.40 -11.16
CA GLU A 458 3.16 -24.77 -9.92
C GLU A 458 2.16 -23.75 -9.36
N ASN A 459 1.61 -22.87 -10.20
CA ASN A 459 0.52 -21.98 -9.80
C ASN A 459 -0.72 -22.74 -9.30
N LYS A 460 -1.01 -23.93 -9.87
CA LYS A 460 -2.11 -24.78 -9.40
C LYS A 460 -1.83 -25.35 -8.01
N SER A 461 -0.63 -25.88 -7.75
CA SER A 461 -0.27 -26.37 -6.40
C SER A 461 -0.24 -25.25 -5.36
N LEU A 462 0.31 -24.07 -5.70
CA LEU A 462 0.30 -22.91 -4.81
C LEU A 462 -1.13 -22.39 -4.53
N SER A 463 -2.02 -22.43 -5.53
CA SER A 463 -3.45 -22.11 -5.33
C SER A 463 -4.17 -23.15 -4.45
N GLU A 464 -3.80 -24.42 -4.52
CA GLU A 464 -4.33 -25.50 -3.67
C GLU A 464 -3.75 -25.49 -2.26
N GLU A 465 -2.59 -24.88 -2.06
CA GLU A 465 -2.00 -24.64 -0.74
C GLU A 465 -2.61 -23.40 -0.08
N LEU A 466 -2.79 -22.31 -0.85
CA LEU A 466 -3.44 -21.09 -0.38
C LEU A 466 -4.87 -21.34 0.11
N THR A 467 -5.66 -22.18 -0.56
CA THR A 467 -7.02 -22.53 -0.10
C THR A 467 -7.01 -23.33 1.21
N LYS A 468 -6.02 -24.20 1.44
CA LYS A 468 -5.86 -24.90 2.73
C LYS A 468 -5.52 -23.93 3.85
N LEU A 469 -4.61 -22.98 3.60
CA LEU A 469 -4.26 -21.93 4.57
C LEU A 469 -5.46 -21.04 4.94
N VAL A 470 -6.35 -20.73 3.98
CA VAL A 470 -7.60 -19.99 4.25
C VAL A 470 -8.56 -20.78 5.14
N VAL A 471 -8.69 -22.11 4.95
CA VAL A 471 -9.50 -22.96 5.84
C VAL A 471 -8.91 -22.98 7.26
N ILE A 472 -7.60 -23.21 7.38
CA ILE A 472 -6.90 -23.22 8.68
C ILE A 472 -7.03 -21.85 9.38
N ALA A 473 -7.00 -20.74 8.65
CA ALA A 473 -7.23 -19.41 9.22
C ALA A 473 -8.65 -19.27 9.77
N HIS A 474 -9.67 -19.76 9.06
CA HIS A 474 -11.06 -19.72 9.53
C HIS A 474 -11.30 -20.62 10.75
N GLU A 475 -10.70 -21.81 10.78
CA GLU A 475 -10.74 -22.71 11.96
C GLU A 475 -10.09 -22.07 13.19
N ASN A 476 -8.95 -21.39 13.02
CA ASN A 476 -8.31 -20.62 14.09
C ASN A 476 -9.17 -19.45 14.59
N GLU A 477 -9.90 -18.76 13.71
CA GLU A 477 -10.83 -17.69 14.11
C GLU A 477 -12.01 -18.26 14.92
N SER A 478 -12.53 -19.42 14.52
CA SER A 478 -13.58 -20.14 15.25
C SER A 478 -13.11 -20.60 16.64
N LEU A 479 -11.89 -21.14 16.74
CA LEU A 479 -11.27 -21.53 18.03
C LEU A 479 -11.04 -20.31 18.95
N LYS A 480 -10.63 -19.15 18.41
CA LYS A 480 -10.54 -17.91 19.17
C LYS A 480 -11.91 -17.42 19.66
N SER A 481 -12.97 -17.55 18.86
CA SER A 481 -14.33 -17.22 19.30
C SER A 481 -14.76 -18.11 20.45
N LEU A 482 -14.61 -19.43 20.32
CA LEU A 482 -14.96 -20.40 21.35
C LEU A 482 -14.15 -20.18 22.65
N SER A 483 -12.88 -19.81 22.53
CA SER A 483 -12.03 -19.44 23.67
C SER A 483 -12.56 -18.21 24.41
N ARG A 484 -12.97 -17.16 23.69
CA ARG A 484 -13.60 -15.97 24.29
C ARG A 484 -14.94 -16.30 24.96
N ASP A 485 -15.78 -17.13 24.34
CA ASP A 485 -17.07 -17.54 24.90
C ASP A 485 -16.90 -18.34 26.20
N LEU A 486 -15.92 -19.24 26.25
CA LEU A 486 -15.57 -20.00 27.45
C LEU A 486 -15.00 -19.08 28.55
N GLN A 487 -14.17 -18.11 28.20
CA GLN A 487 -13.64 -17.13 29.15
C GLN A 487 -14.75 -16.23 29.71
N CYS A 488 -15.72 -15.81 28.90
CA CYS A 488 -16.88 -15.04 29.35
C CYS A 488 -17.74 -15.85 30.33
N LYS A 489 -17.99 -17.14 30.04
CA LYS A 489 -18.70 -18.06 30.94
C LYS A 489 -17.98 -18.20 32.28
N LEU A 490 -16.67 -18.48 32.26
CA LEU A 490 -15.85 -18.60 33.47
C LEU A 490 -15.89 -17.34 34.35
N VAL A 491 -15.86 -16.15 33.73
CA VAL A 491 -15.99 -14.87 34.45
C VAL A 491 -17.39 -14.70 35.06
N SER A 492 -18.46 -15.09 34.35
CA SER A 492 -19.83 -15.04 34.90
C SER A 492 -20.03 -16.01 36.07
N GLU A 493 -19.56 -17.26 35.95
CA GLU A 493 -19.63 -18.25 37.04
C GLU A 493 -18.84 -17.77 38.26
N LYS A 494 -17.61 -17.25 38.06
CA LYS A 494 -16.80 -16.67 39.14
C LYS A 494 -17.51 -15.51 39.84
N LYS A 495 -18.21 -14.64 39.09
CA LYS A 495 -19.01 -13.54 39.65
C LYS A 495 -20.17 -14.07 40.50
N ASP A 496 -20.87 -15.10 40.03
CA ASP A 496 -22.01 -15.69 40.74
C ASP A 496 -21.57 -16.42 42.01
N PHE A 497 -20.46 -17.17 41.98
CA PHE A 497 -19.87 -17.76 43.17
C PHE A 497 -19.39 -16.70 44.17
N THR A 498 -18.75 -15.61 43.70
CA THR A 498 -18.34 -14.48 44.56
C THR A 498 -19.55 -13.81 45.22
N SER A 499 -20.67 -13.69 44.50
CA SER A 499 -21.91 -13.11 45.02
C SER A 499 -22.55 -14.02 46.09
N LYS A 500 -22.59 -15.33 45.86
CA LYS A 500 -23.06 -16.32 46.85
C LYS A 500 -22.18 -16.37 48.10
N LEU A 501 -20.86 -16.22 47.96
CA LEU A 501 -19.95 -16.11 49.10
C LEU A 501 -20.25 -14.88 49.95
N LYS A 502 -20.44 -13.70 49.33
CA LYS A 502 -20.85 -12.48 50.05
C LYS A 502 -22.19 -12.67 50.78
N GLU A 503 -23.17 -13.30 50.15
CA GLU A 503 -24.48 -13.57 50.79
C GLU A 503 -24.35 -14.49 52.02
N ILE A 504 -23.39 -15.43 52.02
CA ILE A 504 -23.08 -16.29 53.17
C ILE A 504 -22.30 -15.52 54.25
N GLU A 505 -21.34 -14.67 53.85
CA GLU A 505 -20.60 -13.78 54.75
C GLU A 505 -21.55 -12.83 55.50
N GLU A 506 -22.47 -12.17 54.78
CA GLU A 506 -23.48 -11.27 55.35
C GLU A 506 -24.44 -11.98 56.32
N LYS A 507 -24.79 -13.24 56.06
CA LYS A 507 -25.60 -14.05 56.99
C LYS A 507 -24.82 -14.38 58.26
N ARG A 508 -23.55 -14.81 58.13
CA ARG A 508 -22.67 -15.08 59.27
C ARG A 508 -22.40 -13.84 60.12
N VAL A 509 -22.22 -12.68 59.50
CA VAL A 509 -22.07 -11.40 60.22
C VAL A 509 -23.34 -11.08 61.03
N LYS A 510 -24.53 -11.28 60.46
CA LYS A 510 -25.81 -11.10 61.18
C LYS A 510 -25.97 -12.11 62.33
N GLU A 511 -25.71 -13.39 62.08
CA GLU A 511 -25.72 -14.43 63.12
C GLU A 511 -24.74 -14.12 64.27
N VAL A 512 -23.56 -13.57 63.97
CA VAL A 512 -22.59 -13.10 64.97
C VAL A 512 -23.09 -11.88 65.73
N GLU A 513 -23.76 -10.93 65.08
CA GLU A 513 -24.33 -9.75 65.75
C GLU A 513 -25.52 -10.11 66.65
N ASP A 514 -26.45 -10.94 66.18
CA ASP A 514 -27.55 -11.50 66.98
C ASP A 514 -27.03 -12.25 68.22
N LEU A 515 -25.94 -13.02 68.07
CA LEU A 515 -25.28 -13.70 69.18
C LEU A 515 -24.60 -12.73 70.16
N LYS A 516 -23.97 -11.65 69.68
CA LYS A 516 -23.43 -10.59 70.56
C LYS A 516 -24.55 -9.89 71.34
N GLU A 517 -25.64 -9.50 70.67
CA GLU A 517 -26.78 -8.87 71.34
C GLU A 517 -27.38 -9.80 72.40
N ARG A 518 -27.47 -11.11 72.10
CA ARG A 518 -27.93 -12.10 73.09
C ARG A 518 -26.96 -12.27 74.25
N ILE A 519 -25.65 -12.25 74.02
CA ILE A 519 -24.62 -12.28 75.06
C ILE A 519 -24.71 -11.02 75.93
N ASN A 520 -24.79 -9.83 75.33
CA ASN A 520 -24.91 -8.54 76.05
C ASN A 520 -26.19 -8.50 76.90
N SER A 521 -27.31 -9.02 76.37
CA SER A 521 -28.58 -9.15 77.09
C SER A 521 -28.42 -10.04 78.33
N LEU A 522 -27.80 -11.22 78.16
CA LEU A 522 -27.54 -12.17 79.26
C LEU A 522 -26.53 -11.63 80.28
N GLN A 523 -25.53 -10.83 79.85
CA GLN A 523 -24.59 -10.16 80.74
C GLN A 523 -25.31 -9.12 81.61
N SER A 524 -26.18 -8.29 81.03
CA SER A 524 -27.00 -7.33 81.77
C SER A 524 -27.97 -8.03 82.74
N GLU A 525 -28.57 -9.15 82.34
CA GLU A 525 -29.41 -10.00 83.20
C GLU A 525 -28.62 -10.64 84.37
N ILE A 526 -27.34 -10.98 84.14
CA ILE A 526 -26.38 -11.42 85.17
C ILE A 526 -25.97 -10.26 86.10
N GLU A 527 -25.84 -9.04 85.61
CA GLU A 527 -25.52 -7.86 86.45
C GLU A 527 -26.71 -7.43 87.32
N LEU A 528 -27.93 -7.43 86.77
CA LEU A 528 -29.17 -7.15 87.51
C LEU A 528 -29.44 -8.19 88.62
N SER A 529 -29.17 -9.46 88.34
CA SER A 529 -29.27 -10.53 89.35
C SER A 529 -28.16 -10.45 90.41
N LYS A 530 -26.92 -10.09 90.05
CA LYS A 530 -25.84 -9.78 91.01
C LYS A 530 -26.17 -8.57 91.89
N ALA A 531 -26.82 -7.53 91.35
CA ALA A 531 -27.21 -6.34 92.10
C ALA A 531 -28.25 -6.63 93.19
N SER A 532 -29.04 -7.69 93.03
CA SER A 532 -30.15 -8.06 93.92
C SER A 532 -29.75 -8.97 95.10
N SER A 533 -28.47 -9.33 95.25
CA SER A 533 -28.00 -10.21 96.34
C SER A 533 -26.76 -9.67 97.05
N LYS A 534 -26.95 -9.10 98.25
CA LYS A 534 -25.88 -8.76 99.20
C LYS A 534 -26.20 -9.27 100.60
N GLN A 535 -25.97 -10.57 100.83
CA GLN A 535 -25.73 -11.14 102.16
C GLN A 535 -24.59 -12.19 102.07
N SER A 536 -23.86 -12.33 103.18
CA SER A 536 -23.06 -13.48 103.69
C SER A 536 -22.76 -14.66 102.73
N SER A 537 -21.54 -15.22 102.65
CA SER A 537 -20.44 -15.28 103.64
C SER A 537 -19.08 -15.66 103.02
N ASN A 538 -18.02 -15.65 103.83
CA ASN A 538 -16.68 -16.20 103.57
C ASN A 538 -16.68 -17.64 103.01
N SER A 539 -15.73 -17.97 102.12
CA SER A 539 -14.64 -18.96 102.39
C SER A 539 -13.76 -19.24 101.16
N ASP A 540 -12.43 -19.23 101.38
CA ASP A 540 -11.35 -20.05 100.78
C ASP A 540 -11.16 -20.26 99.25
N SER A 541 -9.87 -20.30 98.88
CA SER A 541 -9.29 -20.73 97.61
C SER A 541 -9.19 -22.27 97.48
N PRO A 542 -8.63 -22.86 96.39
CA PRO A 542 -8.46 -22.37 95.00
C PRO A 542 -9.02 -23.34 93.92
N THR A 543 -9.31 -22.82 92.72
CA THR A 543 -9.80 -23.58 91.54
C THR A 543 -9.38 -22.83 90.26
N MET A 544 -8.64 -23.33 89.25
CA MET A 544 -7.91 -24.61 89.00
C MET A 544 -8.71 -25.92 88.94
N VAL A 545 -8.23 -26.89 88.13
CA VAL A 545 -8.88 -28.19 87.80
C VAL A 545 -10.14 -28.00 86.91
N CYS A 546 -10.32 -28.66 85.76
CA CYS A 546 -9.43 -29.56 85.00
C CYS A 546 -9.97 -29.85 83.58
N ASN A 547 -9.12 -30.53 82.78
CA ASN A 547 -9.47 -31.59 81.81
C ASN A 547 -10.35 -31.24 80.59
N ASN A 548 -9.84 -31.41 79.37
CA ASN A 548 -9.66 -32.66 78.57
C ASN A 548 -10.87 -32.91 77.64
N GLY A 549 -10.61 -33.60 76.54
CA GLY A 549 -11.37 -33.46 75.29
C GLY A 549 -10.40 -33.06 74.18
N GLN A 550 -9.20 -33.65 74.15
CA GLN A 550 -8.97 -34.99 73.57
C GLN A 550 -9.42 -35.08 72.11
N ASN A 551 -8.41 -35.15 71.25
CA ASN A 551 -8.42 -35.99 70.05
C ASN A 551 -9.41 -35.55 68.94
N SER A 552 -9.31 -36.08 67.72
CA SER A 552 -8.23 -36.89 67.20
C SER A 552 -7.63 -36.27 65.94
N ALA A 553 -6.40 -36.71 65.73
CA ALA A 553 -5.70 -36.83 64.47
C ALA A 553 -6.57 -37.39 63.31
N ASP A 554 -5.88 -37.61 62.19
CA ASP A 554 -6.21 -38.58 61.14
C ASP A 554 -7.31 -38.16 60.13
N ASN A 555 -7.09 -38.33 58.81
CA ASN A 555 -5.83 -38.69 58.14
C ASN A 555 -5.89 -38.44 56.62
N THR A 556 -4.72 -38.62 55.97
CA THR A 556 -4.54 -39.13 54.59
C THR A 556 -5.09 -38.34 53.37
N ASP A 557 -4.39 -38.25 52.25
CA ASP A 557 -2.94 -38.41 51.96
C ASP A 557 -2.63 -38.00 50.49
N LEU A 558 -1.36 -38.12 50.09
CA LEU A 558 -0.85 -38.32 48.71
C LEU A 558 -1.05 -37.17 47.69
N GLU A 559 -0.09 -36.84 46.83
CA GLU A 559 1.38 -37.01 46.85
C GLU A 559 1.93 -36.04 45.79
N SER A 560 3.07 -35.36 45.96
CA SER A 560 4.44 -35.87 45.69
C SER A 560 5.33 -34.62 45.43
N VAL A 561 6.66 -34.56 45.55
CA VAL A 561 7.80 -35.41 45.97
C VAL A 561 9.00 -34.42 45.97
N GLU A 562 10.02 -34.38 46.84
CA GLU A 562 10.37 -35.18 48.01
C GLU A 562 11.20 -34.35 49.03
N THR A 563 11.04 -34.69 50.32
CA THR A 563 12.05 -34.93 51.39
C THR A 563 13.50 -34.39 51.28
N THR A 564 14.24 -34.05 52.35
CA THR A 564 13.93 -33.81 53.79
C THR A 564 15.08 -33.05 54.47
N SER A 565 14.74 -32.34 55.56
CA SER A 565 15.45 -32.22 56.85
C SER A 565 17.00 -32.34 56.96
N LEU A 566 17.60 -31.30 57.53
CA LEU A 566 18.78 -31.41 58.42
C LEU A 566 18.38 -32.21 59.69
N PRO A 567 19.29 -32.98 60.33
CA PRO A 567 20.04 -32.38 61.45
C PRO A 567 21.46 -32.93 61.74
N GLU A 568 22.21 -32.10 62.47
CA GLU A 568 23.22 -32.40 63.52
C GLU A 568 24.30 -33.51 63.39
N THR A 569 25.54 -33.02 63.21
CA THR A 569 26.69 -33.21 64.13
C THR A 569 27.42 -34.57 64.23
N HIS A 570 28.76 -34.50 64.17
CA HIS A 570 29.76 -35.59 64.25
C HIS A 570 29.75 -36.55 63.02
N GLN A 571 30.84 -36.79 62.28
CA GLN A 571 32.23 -36.96 62.72
C GLN A 571 33.29 -36.48 61.71
N SER A 572 34.49 -36.21 62.25
CA SER A 572 35.76 -35.94 61.58
C SER A 572 36.14 -36.82 60.37
N LYS A 573 36.66 -36.19 59.29
CA LYS A 573 38.05 -36.44 58.80
C LYS A 573 38.53 -35.48 57.67
N ALA A 574 39.28 -34.47 58.11
CA ALA A 574 40.52 -33.94 57.54
C ALA A 574 41.05 -34.40 56.16
N ARG A 575 41.19 -33.43 55.23
CA ARG A 575 42.43 -33.13 54.47
C ARG A 575 42.26 -31.72 53.84
N SER A 576 42.96 -30.63 54.18
CA SER A 576 44.32 -30.36 54.67
C SER A 576 45.40 -30.23 53.59
N THR A 577 45.46 -29.03 52.99
CA THR A 577 46.66 -28.32 52.51
C THR A 577 46.45 -26.84 52.87
N ARG A 578 47.23 -26.19 53.74
CA ARG A 578 48.67 -25.81 53.67
C ARG A 578 48.92 -24.69 52.61
N LEU A 579 49.62 -23.58 52.89
CA LEU A 579 50.41 -23.19 54.09
C LEU A 579 50.65 -21.65 54.22
N SER A 580 50.40 -21.12 55.43
CA SER A 580 51.21 -20.15 56.24
C SER A 580 51.77 -18.79 55.72
N ASN A 581 51.43 -17.76 56.51
CA ASN A 581 52.29 -16.73 57.16
C ASN A 581 53.20 -15.77 56.35
N SER A 582 52.89 -14.46 56.43
CA SER A 582 53.81 -13.34 56.75
C SER A 582 53.03 -11.99 56.67
N SER A 583 53.25 -10.94 57.49
CA SER A 583 53.76 -10.79 58.87
C SER A 583 53.52 -9.34 59.35
N TYR A 584 53.52 -9.14 60.67
CA TYR A 584 53.60 -7.86 61.42
C TYR A 584 52.40 -6.91 61.48
N ASP A 585 52.32 -6.23 62.62
CA ASP A 585 51.32 -5.25 63.01
C ASP A 585 51.32 -3.99 62.14
N HIS A 586 50.13 -3.43 61.95
CA HIS A 586 49.93 -2.01 62.27
C HIS A 586 48.55 -1.80 62.88
N THR A 587 48.52 -1.08 64.00
CA THR A 587 47.29 -0.57 64.62
C THR A 587 46.68 0.51 63.73
N VAL A 588 45.48 0.27 63.20
CA VAL A 588 44.67 1.28 62.50
C VAL A 588 43.28 1.39 63.13
N ASN A 589 42.71 2.59 63.04
CA ASN A 589 41.56 3.03 63.83
C ASN A 589 40.26 2.75 63.05
N PRO A 590 39.24 2.07 63.61
CA PRO A 590 38.03 1.68 62.86
C PRO A 590 37.20 2.85 62.31
N LEU A 591 37.51 4.09 62.69
CA LEU A 591 36.92 5.29 62.10
C LEU A 591 37.47 5.62 60.70
N GLU A 592 38.71 5.22 60.41
CA GLU A 592 39.43 5.61 59.19
C GLU A 592 38.99 4.78 57.97
N GLU A 593 38.63 3.51 58.19
CA GLU A 593 38.02 2.62 57.20
C GLU A 593 36.57 3.02 56.84
N ILE A 594 35.87 3.72 57.74
CA ILE A 594 34.51 4.24 57.53
C ILE A 594 34.54 5.56 56.75
N LEU A 595 35.48 6.47 57.03
CA LEU A 595 35.62 7.72 56.28
C LEU A 595 36.31 7.54 54.92
N PHE A 596 37.23 6.58 54.81
CA PHE A 596 37.96 6.28 53.58
C PHE A 596 37.93 4.78 53.28
N PRO A 597 36.76 4.23 52.88
CA PRO A 597 36.69 2.85 52.43
C PRO A 597 37.61 2.67 51.22
N LYS A 598 38.68 1.88 51.40
CA LYS A 598 39.54 1.44 50.30
C LYS A 598 38.73 0.52 49.39
N LYS A 599 38.08 1.11 48.39
CA LYS A 599 37.51 0.38 47.25
C LYS A 599 38.59 -0.55 46.73
N THR A 600 38.33 -1.86 46.73
CA THR A 600 39.23 -2.82 46.09
C THR A 600 39.30 -2.52 44.60
N ASP A 601 40.38 -2.90 43.94
CA ASP A 601 40.56 -2.59 42.52
C ASP A 601 39.38 -3.13 41.68
N ASP A 602 38.82 -4.30 42.04
CA ASP A 602 37.58 -4.87 41.46
C ASP A 602 36.34 -3.97 41.57
N VAL A 603 36.27 -3.08 42.55
CA VAL A 603 35.19 -2.07 42.71
C VAL A 603 35.46 -0.88 41.82
N ILE A 604 36.71 -0.39 41.80
CA ILE A 604 37.13 0.74 40.97
C ILE A 604 36.98 0.38 39.48
N GLU A 605 37.34 -0.84 39.08
CA GLU A 605 37.20 -1.31 37.71
C GLU A 605 35.74 -1.42 37.27
N ARG A 606 34.82 -1.86 38.14
CA ARG A 606 33.37 -1.83 37.87
C ARG A 606 32.80 -0.42 37.81
N GLU A 607 33.24 0.48 38.68
CA GLU A 607 32.84 1.90 38.61
C GLU A 607 33.37 2.57 37.32
N LEU A 608 34.57 2.21 36.86
CA LEU A 608 35.12 2.66 35.58
C LEU A 608 34.38 2.05 34.38
N GLN A 609 33.96 0.78 34.44
CA GLN A 609 33.11 0.16 33.42
C GLN A 609 31.76 0.89 33.32
N GLN A 610 31.07 1.09 34.45
CA GLN A 610 29.82 1.85 34.50
C GLN A 610 29.98 3.30 34.03
N LEU A 611 31.09 3.97 34.37
CA LEU A 611 31.36 5.34 33.89
C LEU A 611 31.63 5.37 32.38
N ASN A 612 32.28 4.35 31.81
CA ASN A 612 32.43 4.21 30.35
C ASN A 612 31.11 3.88 29.64
N GLU A 613 30.24 3.05 30.23
CA GLU A 613 28.89 2.78 29.71
C GLU A 613 28.01 4.04 29.75
N LEU A 614 28.05 4.80 30.84
CA LEU A 614 27.39 6.11 30.97
C LEU A 614 27.96 7.13 29.97
N LYS A 615 29.26 7.07 29.66
CA LYS A 615 29.89 7.92 28.66
C LYS A 615 29.51 7.54 27.22
N SER A 616 29.46 6.24 26.90
CA SER A 616 28.98 5.76 25.59
C SER A 616 27.52 6.13 25.36
N THR A 617 26.66 5.86 26.34
CA THR A 617 25.24 6.22 26.26
C THR A 617 25.03 7.74 26.25
N LEU A 618 25.87 8.53 26.92
CA LEU A 618 25.85 9.99 26.77
C LEU A 618 26.22 10.41 25.34
N GLU A 619 27.33 9.91 24.78
CA GLU A 619 27.74 10.20 23.39
C GLU A 619 26.68 9.74 22.35
N GLU A 620 26.01 8.63 22.60
CA GLU A 620 24.86 8.15 21.81
C GLU A 620 23.64 9.09 21.96
N THR A 621 23.34 9.63 23.15
CA THR A 621 22.25 10.61 23.31
C THR A 621 22.59 11.97 22.71
N GLU A 622 23.83 12.44 22.79
CA GLU A 622 24.29 13.68 22.15
C GLU A 622 24.21 13.59 20.62
N THR A 623 24.71 12.49 20.04
CA THR A 623 24.62 12.27 18.58
C THR A 623 23.19 12.11 18.08
N ASN A 624 22.32 11.42 18.83
CA ASN A 624 20.89 11.36 18.53
C ASN A 624 20.20 12.73 18.67
N ASN A 625 20.57 13.55 19.64
CA ASN A 625 20.03 14.91 19.81
C ASN A 625 20.41 15.82 18.63
N ILE A 626 21.68 15.77 18.19
CA ILE A 626 22.14 16.47 16.97
C ILE A 626 21.34 16.02 15.74
N LEU A 627 21.13 14.71 15.56
CA LEU A 627 20.34 14.17 14.46
C LEU A 627 18.87 14.62 14.50
N LEU A 628 18.23 14.58 15.68
CA LEU A 628 16.86 15.05 15.88
C LEU A 628 16.72 16.57 15.65
N SER A 629 17.75 17.35 15.98
CA SER A 629 17.81 18.80 15.73
C SER A 629 17.90 19.11 14.22
N GLU A 630 18.76 18.40 13.49
CA GLU A 630 18.87 18.56 12.03
C GLU A 630 17.61 18.06 11.31
N GLN A 631 17.00 16.95 11.76
CA GLN A 631 15.68 16.50 11.28
C GLN A 631 14.58 17.54 11.55
N ASN A 632 14.54 18.16 12.74
CA ASN A 632 13.61 19.25 13.06
C ASN A 632 13.80 20.45 12.13
N LYS A 633 15.03 20.78 11.77
CA LYS A 633 15.39 21.87 10.86
C LYS A 633 14.96 21.58 9.42
N VAL A 634 15.19 20.35 8.93
CA VAL A 634 14.70 19.89 7.63
C VAL A 634 13.17 19.87 7.58
N LEU A 635 12.49 19.34 8.60
CA LEU A 635 11.03 19.31 8.67
C LEU A 635 10.43 20.73 8.72
N LYS A 636 11.04 21.67 9.44
CA LYS A 636 10.59 23.08 9.45
C LYS A 636 10.77 23.76 8.10
N GLU A 637 11.81 23.45 7.34
CA GLU A 637 11.97 23.99 5.98
C GLU A 637 11.05 23.30 4.95
N GLU A 638 10.78 22.00 5.12
CA GLU A 638 9.76 21.29 4.33
C GLU A 638 8.36 21.84 4.59
N ILE A 639 7.99 22.11 5.84
CA ILE A 639 6.73 22.79 6.18
C ILE A 639 6.66 24.15 5.49
N ARG A 640 7.69 25.00 5.58
CA ARG A 640 7.75 26.29 4.84
C ARG A 640 7.71 26.11 3.32
N ARG A 641 8.23 25.01 2.78
CA ARG A 641 8.17 24.68 1.34
C ARG A 641 6.74 24.32 0.95
N LEU A 642 6.05 23.51 1.75
CA LEU A 642 4.67 23.11 1.55
C LEU A 642 3.69 24.28 1.76
N GLU A 643 3.91 25.15 2.75
CA GLU A 643 3.16 26.40 2.95
C GLU A 643 3.30 27.34 1.74
N ARG A 644 4.53 27.55 1.24
CA ARG A 644 4.77 28.29 -0.01
C ARG A 644 4.09 27.63 -1.21
N ASN A 645 4.04 26.30 -1.27
CA ASN A 645 3.41 25.56 -2.36
C ASN A 645 1.87 25.66 -2.29
N LEU A 646 1.28 25.52 -1.11
CA LEU A 646 -0.16 25.71 -0.86
C LEU A 646 -0.60 27.13 -1.28
N GLN A 647 0.20 28.14 -0.91
CA GLN A 647 -0.03 29.53 -1.33
C GLN A 647 0.19 29.76 -2.83
N ARG A 648 1.03 28.96 -3.51
CA ARG A 648 1.14 28.95 -4.98
C ARG A 648 -0.06 28.29 -5.64
N VAL A 649 -0.71 27.32 -4.98
CA VAL A 649 -1.97 26.68 -5.44
C VAL A 649 -3.17 27.62 -5.25
N GLU A 650 -3.22 28.39 -4.15
CA GLU A 650 -4.18 29.48 -3.97
C GLU A 650 -4.02 30.57 -5.07
N ILE A 651 -2.78 30.78 -5.52
CA ILE A 651 -2.42 31.68 -6.63
C ILE A 651 -2.50 30.95 -8.01
N ALA A 652 -3.07 29.74 -8.10
CA ALA A 652 -3.11 28.99 -9.37
C ALA A 652 -4.03 29.59 -10.46
N GLU A 653 -5.06 30.35 -10.09
CA GLU A 653 -5.83 31.17 -11.05
C GLU A 653 -4.92 32.18 -11.78
N ASN A 654 -3.85 32.61 -11.10
CA ASN A 654 -2.83 33.51 -11.61
C ASN A 654 -1.81 32.80 -12.53
N LEU A 655 -1.96 31.50 -12.84
CA LEU A 655 -1.05 30.78 -13.77
C LEU A 655 -1.09 31.37 -15.18
N GLU A 656 -2.24 31.86 -15.66
CA GLU A 656 -2.32 32.52 -16.96
C GLU A 656 -1.65 33.91 -16.94
N TYR A 657 -1.79 34.65 -15.85
CA TYR A 657 -1.05 35.90 -15.65
C TYR A 657 0.46 35.66 -15.53
N LEU A 658 0.90 34.66 -14.76
CA LEU A 658 2.30 34.24 -14.65
C LEU A 658 2.86 33.80 -15.99
N LYS A 659 2.11 33.02 -16.78
CA LYS A 659 2.45 32.67 -18.17
C LYS A 659 2.63 33.92 -19.01
N ASN A 660 1.72 34.89 -18.94
CA ASN A 660 1.83 36.14 -19.69
C ASN A 660 3.00 37.03 -19.21
N VAL A 661 3.29 37.05 -17.91
CA VAL A 661 4.46 37.75 -17.33
C VAL A 661 5.78 37.07 -17.72
N LEU A 662 5.86 35.73 -17.70
CA LEU A 662 7.03 34.98 -18.16
C LEU A 662 7.23 35.09 -19.67
N MET A 663 6.17 34.99 -20.47
CA MET A 663 6.22 35.24 -21.91
C MET A 663 6.72 36.66 -22.20
N LYS A 664 6.23 37.67 -21.47
CA LYS A 664 6.77 39.04 -21.61
C LYS A 664 8.23 39.14 -21.15
N PHE A 665 8.60 38.53 -20.02
CA PHE A 665 9.97 38.51 -19.50
C PHE A 665 10.96 37.87 -20.48
N LEU A 666 10.56 36.79 -21.17
CA LEU A 666 11.37 36.09 -22.17
C LEU A 666 11.39 36.84 -23.51
N SER A 667 10.24 37.25 -24.05
CA SER A 667 10.11 37.91 -25.37
C SER A 667 10.58 39.37 -25.41
N LEU A 668 10.88 40.01 -24.27
CA LEU A 668 11.51 41.34 -24.23
C LEU A 668 13.00 41.29 -24.61
N GLU A 669 13.29 41.24 -25.91
CA GLU A 669 14.66 41.45 -26.41
C GLU A 669 15.11 42.91 -26.21
N GLY A 670 16.38 43.11 -25.84
CA GLY A 670 17.06 44.42 -25.75
C GLY A 670 16.65 45.39 -24.62
N CYS A 671 15.44 45.32 -24.06
CA CYS A 671 14.91 46.36 -23.15
C CYS A 671 15.08 46.06 -21.65
N ASN A 672 16.23 46.43 -21.07
CA ASN A 672 16.56 46.21 -19.65
C ASN A 672 15.54 46.78 -18.64
N SER A 673 14.91 47.92 -18.91
CA SER A 673 14.04 48.61 -17.94
C SER A 673 12.77 47.82 -17.62
N GLU A 674 12.05 47.33 -18.64
CA GLU A 674 10.84 46.54 -18.42
C GLU A 674 11.15 45.17 -17.81
N ARG A 675 12.22 44.49 -18.25
CA ARG A 675 12.61 43.19 -17.68
C ARG A 675 12.93 43.30 -16.18
N LEU A 676 13.60 44.38 -15.75
CA LEU A 676 13.85 44.63 -14.32
C LEU A 676 12.57 44.95 -13.54
N GLN A 677 11.61 45.69 -14.12
CA GLN A 677 10.31 45.96 -13.49
C GLN A 677 9.46 44.69 -13.30
N LEU A 678 9.68 43.65 -14.12
CA LEU A 678 9.03 42.35 -13.96
C LEU A 678 9.67 41.46 -12.87
N VAL A 679 10.89 41.73 -12.39
CA VAL A 679 11.53 40.91 -11.33
C VAL A 679 10.79 41.02 -9.97
N PRO A 680 10.42 42.21 -9.46
CA PRO A 680 9.56 42.32 -8.27
C PRO A 680 8.21 41.62 -8.43
N VAL A 681 7.62 41.69 -9.63
CA VAL A 681 6.35 41.02 -9.95
C VAL A 681 6.50 39.50 -9.88
N LEU A 682 7.52 38.93 -10.54
CA LEU A 682 7.86 37.51 -10.47
C LEU A 682 8.16 37.07 -9.03
N LYS A 683 8.90 37.87 -8.24
CA LYS A 683 9.14 37.62 -6.81
C LYS A 683 7.85 37.54 -6.01
N THR A 684 6.89 38.44 -6.23
CA THR A 684 5.59 38.39 -5.53
C THR A 684 4.71 37.21 -5.94
N ILE A 685 4.67 36.84 -7.22
CA ILE A 685 3.83 35.72 -7.71
C ILE A 685 4.42 34.37 -7.30
N LEU A 686 5.72 34.17 -7.50
CA LEU A 686 6.39 32.89 -7.25
C LEU A 686 6.84 32.73 -5.79
N LYS A 687 6.79 33.80 -4.97
CA LYS A 687 7.35 33.86 -3.61
C LYS A 687 8.80 33.35 -3.57
N LEU A 688 9.64 34.00 -4.38
CA LEU A 688 11.05 33.68 -4.54
C LEU A 688 11.85 34.02 -3.27
N ASN A 689 12.80 33.16 -2.92
CA ASN A 689 13.81 33.45 -1.92
C ASN A 689 14.84 34.47 -2.45
N MET A 690 15.63 35.09 -1.57
CA MET A 690 16.59 36.13 -1.93
C MET A 690 17.68 35.64 -2.90
N ASP A 691 18.05 34.35 -2.84
CA ASP A 691 19.00 33.73 -3.77
C ASP A 691 18.39 33.48 -5.16
N GLU A 692 17.09 33.16 -5.22
CA GLU A 692 16.33 32.96 -6.46
C GLU A 692 16.06 34.31 -7.18
N GLU A 693 15.85 35.38 -6.40
CA GLU A 693 15.81 36.76 -6.88
C GLU A 693 17.17 37.20 -7.48
N GLN A 694 18.28 36.89 -6.79
CA GLN A 694 19.63 37.13 -7.33
C GLN A 694 19.89 36.32 -8.61
N LEU A 695 19.41 35.08 -8.71
CA LEU A 695 19.47 34.28 -9.94
C LEU A 695 18.72 34.94 -11.11
N LEU A 696 17.52 35.50 -10.90
CA LEU A 696 16.81 36.24 -11.96
C LEU A 696 17.55 37.53 -12.38
N LEU A 697 18.14 38.25 -11.42
CA LEU A 697 18.97 39.44 -11.71
C LEU A 697 20.25 39.06 -12.48
N HIS A 698 20.88 37.94 -12.14
CA HIS A 698 22.06 37.42 -12.83
C HIS A 698 21.73 36.90 -14.24
N LEU A 699 20.60 36.19 -14.40
CA LEU A 699 20.10 35.72 -15.69
C LEU A 699 19.80 36.88 -16.64
N ASN A 700 19.27 38.00 -16.13
CA ASN A 700 19.12 39.23 -16.91
C ASN A 700 20.48 39.77 -17.41
N GLY A 701 21.54 39.67 -16.61
CA GLY A 701 22.91 40.01 -17.04
C GLY A 701 23.47 39.05 -18.10
N PHE A 702 23.23 37.74 -17.96
CA PHE A 702 23.68 36.72 -18.91
C PHE A 702 22.96 36.82 -20.27
N MET A 703 21.66 37.13 -20.26
CA MET A 703 20.88 37.40 -21.48
C MET A 703 21.39 38.63 -22.25
N GLN A 704 21.99 39.62 -21.58
CA GLN A 704 22.54 40.81 -22.23
C GLN A 704 23.86 40.55 -22.98
N THR A 705 24.77 39.73 -22.45
CA THR A 705 26.05 39.43 -23.13
C THR A 705 25.82 38.62 -24.40
N GLN A 706 24.91 37.65 -24.34
CA GLN A 706 24.48 36.82 -25.47
C GLN A 706 23.65 37.56 -26.53
N SER A 707 23.14 38.78 -26.25
CA SER A 707 22.40 39.60 -27.23
C SER A 707 23.26 40.10 -28.41
N LYS A 708 24.57 39.86 -28.40
CA LYS A 708 25.48 40.09 -29.54
C LYS A 708 25.75 38.84 -30.40
N GLU A 709 25.28 37.66 -29.96
CA GLU A 709 25.45 36.37 -30.63
C GLU A 709 24.08 35.71 -30.92
N SER A 710 23.08 36.54 -31.25
CA SER A 710 21.67 36.19 -31.35
C SER A 710 21.32 35.26 -32.53
N ALA A 711 21.67 33.98 -32.41
CA ALA A 711 21.29 32.92 -33.36
C ALA A 711 21.04 31.54 -32.72
N ASN A 712 21.71 31.20 -31.60
CA ASN A 712 21.77 29.81 -31.11
C ASN A 712 20.77 29.43 -30.00
N TRP A 713 20.08 30.40 -29.38
CA TRP A 713 19.18 30.14 -28.22
C TRP A 713 18.07 29.14 -28.50
N SER A 714 17.50 29.17 -29.71
CA SER A 714 16.47 28.23 -30.15
C SER A 714 16.95 26.76 -30.16
N LYS A 715 18.25 26.52 -30.35
CA LYS A 715 18.82 25.16 -30.41
C LYS A 715 19.04 24.52 -29.04
N LEU A 716 19.25 25.31 -27.98
CA LEU A 716 19.45 24.80 -26.63
C LEU A 716 18.14 24.40 -25.94
N LEU A 717 17.05 25.14 -26.18
CA LEU A 717 15.75 24.87 -25.55
C LEU A 717 15.09 23.56 -26.04
N TRP A 718 15.24 23.20 -27.32
CA TRP A 718 14.62 22.00 -27.88
C TRP A 718 15.43 20.70 -27.67
N ASN A 719 16.73 20.80 -27.40
CA ASN A 719 17.59 19.63 -27.15
C ASN A 719 17.43 19.03 -25.74
N GLY A 720 16.59 19.60 -24.87
CA GLY A 720 16.33 19.11 -23.51
C GLY A 720 15.14 18.16 -23.37
N PHE A 721 14.58 17.65 -24.47
CA PHE A 721 13.33 16.87 -24.49
C PHE A 721 13.38 15.56 -25.30
N ASN A 722 14.59 15.08 -25.64
CA ASN A 722 14.86 13.76 -26.23
C ASN A 722 15.64 12.89 -25.23
#